data_AF-A0A7M6DPL9-F1
#
_entry.id   AF-A0A7M6DPL9-F1
#
_cell.length_a   1.000
_cell.length_b   1.000
_cell.length_c   1.000
_cell.angle_alpha   90.00
_cell.angle_beta   90.00
_cell.angle_gamma   90.00
#
_symmetry.space_group_name_H-M   'P 1'
#
loop_
_entity.id
_entity.type
_entity.pdbx_description
1 polymer ?
#
loop_
_entity_poly.entity_id
_entity_poly.type
_entity_poly.pdbx_seq_one_letter_code
_entity_poly.pdbx_strand_id
1 'polypeptide(L)'
;MGMLSLLCFTSLIIYGHSATTEQKVNYLTNHVKALTRQVMLQQFFDESRVRTEGQSGLNLIRQRQHGLKNYFSESHSGWSSAAIHDHANNDRTVGMGEFAAVLNGVEFKTRHNDYRLYMPHRTSKNLNAWEPVPFPDVPPEVLNIADVDEQVAEMREWFKAFQKQDYSVRDYRKYFKPVLCYLEGGWSQSGKDIDEPFESDRHFVDAASWQELHEKMRYVGYSGGKSRNENLSFLPTKIINLINDTVPSFAQWNYRIMCHPLGKDIPLKRLRIKEDLAARMMANRDIQSSSTSRGARFELNHKNEDRFYERPTNWRNFLDELMGEIPGKDNYQAKLVDEGLEYPAQNLDGTTLNAGYYHRWFTVGKDAMGSANQHRGFSDPYLFTAMNTQAKSAGVDYKKCMGNPKKCHMLKQRWSYAIPLEIIYLTPLYKWNPFKLNHFGNDHWTNRKILTEGGKRNGDCKGGAAKAFNGINSRFFYQTPAAFYSGASVNSGGAADTARGVTCVLDQDGKVQQVRAAGTHIFLPQIKDVGILRTRFPIFPVHGEGSSVWKELNALREVTMNEEIWKRMYWKNADLDSSKYKELELEMGYSESTKTSRHTHYVTFTPEEVLQLRGYVPLTKMTTQANGHSHQVRIRYLWWIKKYDVQYCDGFPNTGSKRCWDTHDRFMAVVTQ
;
A
#
# COMPACT_ATOMS: atom_id res chain seq x y z
N MET A 1 16.90 36.35 6.45
CA MET A 1 18.25 36.04 5.91
C MET A 1 19.19 37.25 5.82
N GLY A 2 18.71 38.48 5.57
CA GLY A 2 19.59 39.66 5.41
C GLY A 2 20.41 40.11 6.64
N MET A 3 19.90 39.95 7.86
CA MET A 3 20.61 40.41 9.07
C MET A 3 21.74 39.48 9.54
N LEU A 4 21.66 38.17 9.31
CA LEU A 4 22.71 37.22 9.73
C LEU A 4 23.95 37.29 8.83
N SER A 5 23.77 37.53 7.53
CA SER A 5 24.87 37.71 6.59
C SER A 5 25.65 39.00 6.88
N LEU A 6 24.97 40.08 7.27
CA LEU A 6 25.61 41.36 7.58
C LEU A 6 26.47 41.29 8.86
N LEU A 7 25.99 40.60 9.90
CA LEU A 7 26.72 40.40 11.16
C LEU A 7 27.99 39.55 10.97
N CYS A 8 27.92 38.47 10.18
CA CYS A 8 29.08 37.64 9.86
C CYS A 8 30.18 38.45 9.13
N PHE A 9 29.81 39.30 8.17
CA PHE A 9 30.77 40.15 7.44
C PHE A 9 31.42 41.20 8.34
N THR A 10 30.70 41.80 9.28
CA THR A 10 31.28 42.76 10.23
C THR A 10 32.26 42.11 11.22
N SER A 11 32.01 40.88 11.69
CA SER A 11 32.96 40.15 12.54
C SER A 11 34.23 39.69 11.80
N LEU A 12 34.13 39.41 10.49
CA LEU A 12 35.27 39.05 9.64
C LEU A 12 36.24 40.22 9.42
N ILE A 13 35.74 41.45 9.40
CA ILE A 13 36.56 42.66 9.18
C ILE A 13 37.33 43.06 10.46
N ILE A 14 36.71 42.91 11.64
CA ILE A 14 37.31 43.31 12.93
C ILE A 14 38.43 42.32 13.37
N TYR A 15 38.29 41.03 13.10
CA TYR A 15 39.35 40.03 13.36
C TYR A 15 40.53 40.08 12.36
N GLY A 16 40.42 40.89 11.30
CA GLY A 16 41.40 40.96 10.21
C GLY A 16 42.76 41.54 10.60
N HIS A 17 42.82 42.42 11.60
CA HIS A 17 43.99 43.29 11.84
C HIS A 17 45.00 42.83 12.91
N SER A 18 44.71 41.81 13.73
CA SER A 18 45.65 41.38 14.81
C SER A 18 45.78 39.87 15.06
N ALA A 19 45.01 39.03 14.37
CA ALA A 19 45.06 37.58 14.56
C ALA A 19 46.13 36.89 13.70
N THR A 20 46.86 35.93 14.28
CA THR A 20 47.81 35.07 13.55
C THR A 20 47.07 34.24 12.49
N THR A 21 47.78 33.79 11.44
CA THR A 21 47.20 32.93 10.40
C THR A 21 46.54 31.69 10.99
N GLU A 22 47.14 31.10 12.03
CA GLU A 22 46.60 29.95 12.74
C GLU A 22 45.26 30.27 13.45
N GLN A 23 45.17 31.43 14.12
CA GLN A 23 43.91 31.88 14.74
C GLN A 23 42.81 32.11 13.70
N LYS A 24 43.15 32.66 12.53
CA LYS A 24 42.21 32.86 11.41
C LYS A 24 41.73 31.52 10.82
N VAL A 25 42.63 30.55 10.63
CA VAL A 25 42.29 29.20 10.17
C VAL A 25 41.40 28.47 11.17
N ASN A 26 41.71 28.55 12.48
CA ASN A 26 40.89 27.95 13.53
C ASN A 26 39.51 28.59 13.62
N TYR A 27 39.43 29.92 13.49
CA TYR A 27 38.17 30.66 13.43
C TYR A 27 37.29 30.22 12.25
N LEU A 28 37.85 30.18 11.03
CA LEU A 28 37.15 29.73 9.84
C LEU A 28 36.71 28.27 9.95
N THR A 29 37.59 27.40 10.45
CA THR A 29 37.30 25.99 10.68
C THR A 29 36.11 25.80 11.62
N ASN A 30 36.05 26.57 12.72
CA ASN A 30 34.91 26.50 13.65
C ASN A 30 33.60 27.01 13.02
N HIS A 31 33.66 28.06 12.20
CA HIS A 31 32.47 28.56 11.49
C HIS A 31 31.96 27.56 10.45
N VAL A 32 32.86 26.97 9.67
CA VAL A 32 32.50 25.92 8.70
C VAL A 32 31.86 24.71 9.40
N LYS A 33 32.37 24.30 10.57
CA LYS A 33 31.74 23.24 11.38
C LYS A 33 30.32 23.61 11.82
N ALA A 34 30.14 24.81 12.37
CA ALA A 34 28.84 25.27 12.83
C ALA A 34 27.83 25.35 11.67
N LEU A 35 28.26 25.88 10.52
CA LEU A 35 27.45 25.94 9.31
C LEU A 35 27.09 24.54 8.78
N THR A 36 28.06 23.62 8.75
CA THR A 36 27.83 22.24 8.29
C THR A 36 26.82 21.51 9.19
N ARG A 37 26.95 21.67 10.51
CA ARG A 37 25.97 21.13 11.47
C ARG A 37 24.59 21.76 11.27
N GLN A 38 24.53 23.07 11.06
CA GLN A 38 23.26 23.76 10.80
C GLN A 38 22.59 23.27 9.50
N VAL A 39 23.37 23.05 8.42
CA VAL A 39 22.86 22.48 7.17
C VAL A 39 22.30 21.07 7.40
N MET A 40 23.02 20.22 8.14
CA MET A 40 22.55 18.88 8.50
C MET A 40 21.22 18.92 9.30
N LEU A 41 21.10 19.85 10.27
CA LEU A 41 19.88 20.04 11.04
C LEU A 41 18.73 20.59 10.19
N GLN A 42 19.01 21.49 9.26
CA GLN A 42 18.01 22.02 8.32
C GLN A 42 17.45 20.90 7.42
N GLN A 43 18.32 20.02 6.90
CA GLN A 43 17.91 18.85 6.12
C GLN A 43 17.01 17.92 6.95
N PHE A 44 17.38 17.65 8.19
CA PHE A 44 16.54 16.84 9.09
C PHE A 44 15.21 17.51 9.44
N PHE A 45 15.20 18.84 9.60
CA PHE A 45 13.98 19.61 9.81
C PHE A 45 13.03 19.49 8.60
N ASP A 46 13.56 19.62 7.38
CA ASP A 46 12.77 19.46 6.15
C ASP A 46 12.19 18.05 6.02
N GLU A 47 12.98 17.01 6.30
CA GLU A 47 12.47 15.63 6.34
C GLU A 47 11.38 15.46 7.40
N SER A 48 11.55 16.07 8.57
CA SER A 48 10.58 15.99 9.67
C SER A 48 9.29 16.74 9.35
N ARG A 49 9.37 17.88 8.65
CA ARG A 49 8.21 18.59 8.12
C ARG A 49 7.44 17.71 7.13
N VAL A 50 8.12 17.03 6.20
CA VAL A 50 7.46 16.14 5.25
C VAL A 50 6.81 14.94 5.98
N ARG A 51 7.43 14.40 7.04
CA ARG A 51 6.82 13.35 7.90
C ARG A 51 5.55 13.81 8.61
N THR A 52 5.38 15.12 8.85
CA THR A 52 4.18 15.65 9.53
C THR A 52 3.11 16.13 8.56
N GLU A 53 3.48 16.48 7.32
CA GLU A 53 2.55 16.89 6.27
C GLU A 53 1.72 15.73 5.71
N GLY A 54 2.27 14.51 5.71
CA GLY A 54 1.61 13.33 5.17
C GLY A 54 2.24 12.01 5.60
N GLN A 55 1.87 10.94 4.92
CA GLN A 55 2.36 9.58 5.17
C GLN A 55 3.33 9.13 4.07
N SER A 56 4.04 8.03 4.25
CA SER A 56 4.85 7.46 3.18
C SER A 56 3.93 6.91 2.09
N GLY A 57 4.25 7.21 0.83
CA GLY A 57 3.44 6.82 -0.30
C GLY A 57 3.79 7.50 -1.60
N LEU A 58 3.05 7.14 -2.65
CA LEU A 58 3.15 7.80 -3.94
C LEU A 58 2.54 9.21 -3.81
N ASN A 59 3.18 10.18 -4.45
CA ASN A 59 2.71 11.55 -4.49
C ASN A 59 1.98 11.81 -5.81
N LEU A 60 2.72 11.67 -6.92
CA LEU A 60 2.25 12.04 -8.26
C LEU A 60 2.85 11.11 -9.33
N ILE A 61 2.12 10.89 -10.40
CA ILE A 61 2.60 10.32 -11.66
C ILE A 61 2.79 11.44 -12.68
N ARG A 62 3.45 11.13 -13.79
CA ARG A 62 3.51 12.07 -14.91
C ARG A 62 2.11 12.33 -15.46
N GLN A 63 1.75 13.60 -15.52
CA GLN A 63 0.51 14.07 -16.08
C GLN A 63 0.43 13.85 -17.61
N ARG A 64 -0.64 13.20 -18.07
CA ARG A 64 -1.04 13.05 -19.48
C ARG A 64 -2.28 13.89 -19.80
N GLN A 65 -3.14 14.14 -18.82
CA GLN A 65 -4.34 14.95 -18.96
C GLN A 65 -4.43 16.01 -17.86
N HIS A 66 -4.99 17.17 -18.22
CA HIS A 66 -5.17 18.29 -17.31
C HIS A 66 -6.49 19.02 -17.60
N GLY A 67 -6.99 19.74 -16.61
CA GLY A 67 -8.11 20.65 -16.75
C GLY A 67 -7.92 21.87 -15.85
N LEU A 68 -8.73 22.92 -16.08
CA LEU A 68 -8.67 24.16 -15.29
C LEU A 68 -9.10 23.98 -13.83
N LYS A 69 -9.87 22.93 -13.55
CA LYS A 69 -10.21 22.51 -12.19
C LYS A 69 -9.14 21.54 -11.70
N ASN A 70 -8.63 21.74 -10.50
CA ASN A 70 -7.56 20.93 -9.91
C ASN A 70 -7.88 19.42 -9.81
N TYR A 71 -9.15 19.02 -9.70
CA TYR A 71 -9.56 17.61 -9.70
C TYR A 71 -9.65 16.99 -11.11
N PHE A 72 -9.40 17.75 -12.17
CA PHE A 72 -9.25 17.24 -13.53
C PHE A 72 -7.79 17.07 -13.96
N SER A 73 -6.83 17.26 -13.06
CA SER A 73 -5.42 16.87 -13.28
C SER A 73 -5.12 15.51 -12.67
N GLU A 74 -4.34 14.70 -13.37
CA GLU A 74 -3.83 13.42 -12.85
C GLU A 74 -2.93 13.64 -11.62
N SER A 75 -3.05 12.74 -10.64
CA SER A 75 -2.26 12.77 -9.40
C SER A 75 -1.46 11.49 -9.24
N HIS A 76 -1.78 10.61 -8.29
CA HIS A 76 -1.22 9.26 -8.17
C HIS A 76 -1.97 8.23 -9.05
N SER A 77 -3.13 8.63 -9.56
CA SER A 77 -3.94 7.87 -10.52
C SER A 77 -4.51 8.80 -11.61
N GLY A 78 -4.81 8.20 -12.74
CA GLY A 78 -5.32 8.82 -13.97
C GLY A 78 -5.87 7.73 -14.88
N TRP A 79 -5.42 7.68 -16.15
CA TRP A 79 -5.72 6.53 -17.01
C TRP A 79 -5.17 5.20 -16.47
N SER A 80 -4.03 5.24 -15.78
CA SER A 80 -3.50 4.13 -15.00
C SER A 80 -2.98 4.59 -13.64
N SER A 81 -3.22 3.79 -12.60
CA SER A 81 -2.70 4.04 -11.26
C SER A 81 -1.18 3.79 -11.26
N ALA A 82 -0.38 4.66 -10.63
CA ALA A 82 1.09 4.55 -10.63
C ALA A 82 1.70 4.40 -12.06
N ALA A 83 1.01 4.89 -13.09
CA ALA A 83 1.42 4.73 -14.49
C ALA A 83 1.71 3.28 -14.92
N ILE A 84 1.00 2.28 -14.34
CA ILE A 84 1.14 0.88 -14.74
C ILE A 84 0.71 0.67 -16.19
N HIS A 85 1.39 -0.26 -16.87
CA HIS A 85 1.12 -0.65 -18.26
C HIS A 85 1.63 -2.07 -18.52
N ASP A 86 1.38 -2.61 -19.72
CA ASP A 86 1.60 -4.03 -20.03
C ASP A 86 2.92 -4.29 -20.76
N HIS A 87 3.73 -5.18 -20.18
CA HIS A 87 4.95 -5.71 -20.79
C HIS A 87 4.90 -7.23 -21.01
N ALA A 88 3.70 -7.76 -21.30
CA ALA A 88 3.43 -9.20 -21.31
C ALA A 88 4.23 -10.02 -22.34
N ASN A 89 4.84 -9.40 -23.35
CA ASN A 89 5.75 -10.10 -24.26
C ASN A 89 7.12 -10.37 -23.62
N ASN A 90 7.41 -9.84 -22.43
CA ASN A 90 8.58 -10.19 -21.67
C ASN A 90 8.17 -11.19 -20.57
N ASP A 91 9.07 -12.07 -20.18
CA ASP A 91 8.77 -13.12 -19.20
C ASP A 91 8.53 -12.55 -17.79
N ARG A 92 9.33 -11.56 -17.37
CA ARG A 92 9.39 -11.07 -15.98
C ARG A 92 9.18 -9.58 -15.81
N THR A 93 9.15 -8.81 -16.89
CA THR A 93 8.99 -7.35 -16.83
C THR A 93 7.57 -6.99 -16.40
N VAL A 94 7.47 -6.08 -15.45
CA VAL A 94 6.22 -5.51 -14.94
C VAL A 94 6.22 -4.02 -15.24
N GLY A 95 5.35 -3.61 -16.16
CA GLY A 95 5.31 -2.22 -16.64
C GLY A 95 4.83 -1.26 -15.54
N MET A 96 5.66 -0.26 -15.25
CA MET A 96 5.37 0.82 -14.30
C MET A 96 6.17 2.07 -14.68
N GLY A 97 5.46 3.18 -14.88
CA GLY A 97 6.05 4.44 -15.31
C GLY A 97 6.79 5.20 -14.21
N GLU A 98 7.16 6.46 -14.49
CA GLU A 98 7.78 7.35 -13.50
C GLU A 98 6.75 7.85 -12.48
N PHE A 99 7.14 7.90 -11.21
CA PHE A 99 6.36 8.53 -10.16
C PHE A 99 7.25 9.26 -9.16
N ALA A 100 6.65 10.23 -8.46
CA ALA A 100 7.22 10.83 -7.26
C ALA A 100 6.68 10.09 -6.04
N ALA A 101 7.54 9.86 -5.04
CA ALA A 101 7.18 9.20 -3.80
C ALA A 101 7.83 9.89 -2.61
N VAL A 102 7.21 9.71 -1.45
CA VAL A 102 7.74 10.07 -0.15
C VAL A 102 7.93 8.80 0.67
N LEU A 103 9.14 8.60 1.19
CA LEU A 103 9.45 7.49 2.10
C LEU A 103 10.17 8.03 3.33
N ASN A 104 9.57 7.87 4.51
CA ASN A 104 10.11 8.36 5.78
C ASN A 104 10.61 9.82 5.71
N GLY A 105 9.81 10.72 5.12
CA GLY A 105 10.14 12.14 4.98
C GLY A 105 11.04 12.51 3.81
N VAL A 106 11.47 11.54 3.00
CA VAL A 106 12.33 11.78 1.84
C VAL A 106 11.48 11.78 0.58
N GLU A 107 11.38 12.93 -0.08
CA GLU A 107 10.73 13.07 -1.39
C GLU A 107 11.74 12.81 -2.52
N PHE A 108 11.37 11.96 -3.47
CA PHE A 108 12.20 11.61 -4.62
C PHE A 108 11.35 11.29 -5.84
N LYS A 109 11.97 11.31 -7.03
CA LYS A 109 11.31 10.95 -8.29
C LYS A 109 12.04 9.78 -8.93
N THR A 110 11.31 8.74 -9.28
CA THR A 110 11.86 7.57 -9.97
C THR A 110 12.16 7.88 -11.43
N ARG A 111 13.00 7.04 -12.05
CA ARG A 111 13.00 6.87 -13.51
C ARG A 111 11.76 6.06 -13.92
N HIS A 112 11.59 5.82 -15.22
CA HIS A 112 10.63 4.79 -15.65
C HIS A 112 11.10 3.44 -15.10
N ASN A 113 10.20 2.69 -14.46
CA ASN A 113 10.61 1.63 -13.54
C ASN A 113 10.77 0.29 -14.24
N ASP A 114 9.79 -0.13 -15.05
CA ASP A 114 9.74 -1.44 -15.75
C ASP A 114 10.51 -2.55 -15.04
N TYR A 115 10.12 -2.74 -13.77
CA TYR A 115 10.86 -3.60 -12.86
C TYR A 115 10.61 -5.07 -13.19
N ARG A 116 11.51 -5.94 -12.76
CA ARG A 116 11.36 -7.38 -12.95
C ARG A 116 10.80 -8.07 -11.70
N LEU A 117 10.09 -9.18 -11.90
CA LEU A 117 9.61 -10.08 -10.85
C LEU A 117 10.79 -10.77 -10.14
N TYR A 118 11.52 -10.02 -9.33
CA TYR A 118 12.67 -10.47 -8.55
C TYR A 118 12.41 -10.34 -7.05
N MET A 119 13.01 -11.24 -6.29
CA MET A 119 12.95 -11.29 -4.83
C MET A 119 14.36 -11.16 -4.22
N PRO A 120 14.48 -10.73 -2.95
CA PRO A 120 15.75 -10.77 -2.24
C PRO A 120 16.38 -12.17 -2.31
N HIS A 121 17.70 -12.26 -2.41
CA HIS A 121 18.36 -13.56 -2.56
C HIS A 121 18.18 -14.43 -1.30
N ARG A 122 17.81 -15.71 -1.44
CA ARG A 122 17.52 -16.57 -0.27
C ARG A 122 18.71 -16.86 0.62
N THR A 123 19.89 -17.09 0.01
CA THR A 123 21.10 -17.52 0.71
C THR A 123 22.21 -16.48 0.78
N SER A 124 22.23 -15.46 -0.08
CA SER A 124 23.24 -14.41 -0.07
C SER A 124 22.87 -13.26 0.86
N LYS A 125 23.84 -12.77 1.65
CA LYS A 125 23.73 -11.53 2.43
C LYS A 125 24.26 -10.29 1.70
N ASN A 126 24.71 -10.44 0.45
CA ASN A 126 25.30 -9.31 -0.28
C ASN A 126 24.24 -8.23 -0.53
N LEU A 127 24.66 -6.96 -0.42
CA LEU A 127 23.81 -5.81 -0.70
C LEU A 127 23.17 -5.95 -2.08
N ASN A 128 21.86 -5.72 -2.13
CA ASN A 128 21.06 -5.77 -3.36
C ASN A 128 21.14 -7.11 -4.12
N ALA A 129 21.62 -8.19 -3.51
CA ALA A 129 21.52 -9.51 -4.11
C ALA A 129 20.06 -9.91 -4.27
N TRP A 130 19.73 -10.42 -5.45
CA TRP A 130 18.38 -10.81 -5.84
C TRP A 130 18.40 -12.15 -6.56
N GLU A 131 17.23 -12.76 -6.67
CA GLU A 131 16.97 -13.93 -7.50
C GLU A 131 15.59 -13.79 -8.15
N PRO A 132 15.32 -14.46 -9.28
CA PRO A 132 14.01 -14.39 -9.91
C PRO A 132 12.92 -15.02 -9.04
N VAL A 133 11.74 -14.39 -8.98
CA VAL A 133 10.55 -15.02 -8.38
C VAL A 133 10.24 -16.31 -9.14
N PRO A 134 10.12 -17.47 -8.48
CA PRO A 134 9.76 -18.72 -9.17
C PRO A 134 8.39 -18.60 -9.83
N PHE A 135 8.31 -18.98 -11.11
CA PHE A 135 7.02 -19.09 -11.78
C PHE A 135 6.26 -20.31 -11.26
N PRO A 136 4.94 -20.20 -11.08
CA PRO A 136 4.13 -21.33 -10.65
C PRO A 136 4.14 -22.43 -11.71
N ASP A 137 4.06 -23.67 -11.26
CA ASP A 137 3.97 -24.82 -12.14
C ASP A 137 2.64 -24.88 -12.88
N VAL A 138 2.60 -25.70 -13.94
CA VAL A 138 1.37 -26.00 -14.67
C VAL A 138 0.66 -27.15 -13.97
N PRO A 139 -0.67 -27.10 -13.80
CA PRO A 139 -1.43 -28.24 -13.27
C PRO A 139 -1.14 -29.53 -14.06
N PRO A 140 -0.80 -30.65 -13.40
CA PRO A 140 -0.58 -31.93 -14.07
C PRO A 140 -1.77 -32.37 -14.92
N GLU A 141 -2.99 -32.03 -14.52
CA GLU A 141 -4.23 -32.30 -15.24
C GLU A 141 -4.25 -31.66 -16.63
N VAL A 142 -3.55 -30.53 -16.81
CA VAL A 142 -3.33 -29.94 -18.14
C VAL A 142 -2.19 -30.67 -18.85
N LEU A 143 -1.04 -30.88 -18.20
CA LEU A 143 0.15 -31.44 -18.86
C LEU A 143 -0.01 -32.89 -19.33
N ASN A 144 -0.88 -33.67 -18.69
CA ASN A 144 -1.10 -35.08 -19.01
C ASN A 144 -2.01 -35.29 -20.23
N ILE A 145 -2.65 -34.23 -20.74
CA ILE A 145 -3.48 -34.28 -21.94
C ILE A 145 -2.58 -34.15 -23.17
N ALA A 146 -2.70 -35.07 -24.13
CA ALA A 146 -1.86 -35.05 -25.34
C ALA A 146 -2.28 -34.00 -26.37
N ASP A 147 -3.60 -33.79 -26.54
CA ASP A 147 -4.14 -32.84 -27.49
C ASP A 147 -4.13 -31.40 -26.95
N VAL A 148 -3.65 -30.45 -27.76
CA VAL A 148 -3.48 -29.06 -27.30
C VAL A 148 -4.82 -28.34 -27.13
N ASP A 149 -5.84 -28.66 -27.93
CA ASP A 149 -7.16 -28.03 -27.81
C ASP A 149 -7.87 -28.53 -26.54
N GLU A 150 -7.72 -29.81 -26.19
CA GLU A 150 -8.14 -30.35 -24.90
C GLU A 150 -7.36 -29.74 -23.73
N GLN A 151 -6.04 -29.55 -23.85
CA GLN A 151 -5.25 -28.81 -22.85
C GLN A 151 -5.77 -27.39 -22.65
N VAL A 152 -6.11 -26.70 -23.75
CA VAL A 152 -6.67 -25.34 -23.72
C VAL A 152 -8.00 -25.33 -22.98
N ALA A 153 -8.87 -26.31 -23.22
CA ALA A 153 -10.15 -26.43 -22.52
C ALA A 153 -9.95 -26.64 -21.01
N GLU A 154 -9.03 -27.54 -20.62
CA GLU A 154 -8.73 -27.80 -19.20
C GLU A 154 -8.11 -26.57 -18.53
N MET A 155 -7.14 -25.91 -19.17
CA MET A 155 -6.53 -24.69 -18.64
C MET A 155 -7.57 -23.58 -18.38
N ARG A 156 -8.59 -23.45 -19.25
CA ARG A 156 -9.68 -22.48 -19.03
C ARG A 156 -10.47 -22.78 -17.77
N GLU A 157 -10.70 -24.04 -17.46
CA GLU A 157 -11.42 -24.41 -16.23
C GLU A 157 -10.60 -24.08 -14.97
N TRP A 158 -9.26 -24.14 -15.00
CA TRP A 158 -8.41 -23.63 -13.92
C TRP A 158 -8.54 -22.11 -13.74
N PHE A 159 -8.60 -21.36 -14.84
CA PHE A 159 -8.85 -19.91 -14.80
C PHE A 159 -10.27 -19.56 -14.32
N LYS A 160 -11.26 -20.39 -14.65
CA LYS A 160 -12.64 -20.27 -14.16
C LYS A 160 -12.73 -20.53 -12.66
N ALA A 161 -12.00 -21.52 -12.16
CA ALA A 161 -11.85 -21.79 -10.72
C ALA A 161 -11.25 -20.58 -9.99
N PHE A 162 -10.16 -20.00 -10.52
CA PHE A 162 -9.59 -18.75 -9.99
C PHE A 162 -10.58 -17.58 -10.04
N GLN A 163 -11.26 -17.35 -11.15
CA GLN A 163 -12.26 -16.28 -11.27
C GLN A 163 -13.36 -16.40 -10.22
N LYS A 164 -13.91 -17.60 -10.05
CA LYS A 164 -14.99 -17.89 -9.11
C LYS A 164 -14.52 -18.00 -7.67
N GLN A 165 -13.20 -18.01 -7.45
CA GLN A 165 -12.57 -18.30 -6.15
C GLN A 165 -13.05 -19.65 -5.58
N ASP A 166 -13.29 -20.61 -6.48
CA ASP A 166 -13.78 -21.95 -6.16
C ASP A 166 -12.64 -22.96 -6.34
N TYR A 167 -12.18 -23.52 -5.23
CA TYR A 167 -11.09 -24.49 -5.17
C TYR A 167 -11.57 -25.90 -4.80
N SER A 168 -12.87 -26.17 -4.90
CA SER A 168 -13.46 -27.47 -4.54
C SER A 168 -13.04 -28.61 -5.48
N VAL A 169 -12.99 -28.32 -6.79
CA VAL A 169 -12.60 -29.28 -7.83
C VAL A 169 -11.17 -29.02 -8.32
N ARG A 170 -10.85 -27.76 -8.64
CA ARG A 170 -9.54 -27.32 -9.12
C ARG A 170 -8.94 -26.37 -8.11
N ASP A 171 -8.07 -26.86 -7.24
CA ASP A 171 -7.42 -26.04 -6.22
C ASP A 171 -6.39 -25.07 -6.84
N TYR A 172 -6.90 -23.97 -7.40
CA TYR A 172 -6.11 -22.97 -8.12
C TYR A 172 -4.99 -22.38 -7.26
N ARG A 173 -5.12 -22.37 -5.92
CA ARG A 173 -4.16 -21.75 -4.99
C ARG A 173 -2.77 -22.38 -5.08
N LYS A 174 -2.68 -23.60 -5.62
CA LYS A 174 -1.41 -24.30 -5.88
C LYS A 174 -0.64 -23.70 -7.06
N TYR A 175 -1.32 -23.12 -8.03
CA TYR A 175 -0.76 -22.70 -9.32
C TYR A 175 -0.99 -21.22 -9.66
N PHE A 176 -1.84 -20.54 -8.90
CA PHE A 176 -2.04 -19.10 -8.95
C PHE A 176 -1.45 -18.52 -7.67
N LYS A 177 -0.30 -17.85 -7.79
CA LYS A 177 0.50 -17.42 -6.63
C LYS A 177 0.48 -15.89 -6.49
N PRO A 178 -0.02 -15.35 -5.37
CA PRO A 178 0.08 -13.92 -5.12
C PRO A 178 1.52 -13.54 -4.76
N VAL A 179 1.98 -12.46 -5.37
CA VAL A 179 3.29 -11.86 -5.15
C VAL A 179 3.07 -10.41 -4.75
N LEU A 180 3.65 -10.00 -3.63
CA LEU A 180 3.60 -8.62 -3.16
C LEU A 180 4.85 -7.87 -3.65
N CYS A 181 4.66 -6.88 -4.50
CA CYS A 181 5.72 -5.98 -4.93
C CYS A 181 5.71 -4.69 -4.08
N TYR A 182 6.89 -4.20 -3.75
CA TYR A 182 7.10 -3.12 -2.78
C TYR A 182 8.20 -2.17 -3.23
N LEU A 183 8.08 -0.91 -2.83
CA LEU A 183 9.11 0.11 -3.02
C LEU A 183 9.95 0.15 -1.77
N GLU A 184 11.25 -0.09 -1.91
CA GLU A 184 12.23 0.00 -0.83
C GLU A 184 13.15 1.19 -1.06
N GLY A 185 13.31 2.05 -0.06
CA GLY A 185 14.24 3.16 -0.05
C GLY A 185 15.22 3.11 1.11
N GLY A 186 16.38 3.75 0.96
CA GLY A 186 17.35 3.86 2.03
C GLY A 186 18.52 4.77 1.68
N TRP A 187 19.16 5.30 2.71
CA TRP A 187 20.38 6.08 2.57
C TRP A 187 21.57 5.16 2.32
N SER A 188 22.34 5.45 1.28
CA SER A 188 23.58 4.76 0.92
C SER A 188 24.76 5.72 1.08
N GLN A 189 25.91 5.23 1.51
CA GLN A 189 27.14 6.03 1.55
C GLN A 189 27.47 6.50 0.13
N SER A 190 27.72 7.80 -0.06
CA SER A 190 27.99 8.36 -1.38
C SER A 190 29.37 7.93 -1.88
N GLY A 191 29.42 7.16 -2.97
CA GLY A 191 30.63 6.93 -3.78
C GLY A 191 30.80 7.98 -4.88
N LYS A 192 31.86 7.86 -5.69
CA LYS A 192 32.03 8.71 -6.91
C LYS A 192 31.05 8.31 -8.01
N ASP A 193 30.76 7.01 -8.12
CA ASP A 193 29.94 6.43 -9.19
C ASP A 193 28.50 6.20 -8.72
N ILE A 194 27.58 6.13 -9.69
CA ILE A 194 26.18 5.75 -9.46
C ILE A 194 26.07 4.23 -9.49
N ASP A 195 25.65 3.63 -8.36
CA ASP A 195 25.23 2.23 -8.33
C ASP A 195 23.76 2.15 -8.81
N GLU A 196 23.48 1.49 -9.95
CA GLU A 196 22.09 1.22 -10.37
C GLU A 196 21.40 0.37 -9.29
N PRO A 197 20.30 0.86 -8.70
CA PRO A 197 19.78 0.23 -7.50
C PRO A 197 18.97 -1.06 -7.75
N PHE A 198 18.49 -1.30 -8.99
CA PHE A 198 17.82 -2.53 -9.41
C PHE A 198 17.78 -2.69 -10.93
N GLU A 199 17.62 -3.93 -11.41
CA GLU A 199 17.54 -4.24 -12.84
C GLU A 199 16.21 -3.75 -13.44
N SER A 200 16.30 -3.14 -14.63
CA SER A 200 15.16 -2.75 -15.47
C SER A 200 15.51 -3.00 -16.93
N ASP A 201 14.56 -3.54 -17.68
CA ASP A 201 14.78 -4.03 -19.04
C ASP A 201 15.09 -2.94 -20.08
N ARG A 202 14.64 -1.72 -19.81
CA ARG A 202 14.62 -0.64 -20.79
C ARG A 202 15.20 0.67 -20.27
N HIS A 203 15.34 0.78 -18.97
CA HIS A 203 15.71 2.01 -18.30
C HIS A 203 16.83 1.78 -17.29
N PHE A 204 17.77 2.71 -17.27
CA PHE A 204 18.90 2.79 -16.35
C PHE A 204 19.04 4.26 -15.94
N VAL A 205 19.76 4.55 -14.86
CA VAL A 205 20.08 5.92 -14.48
C VAL A 205 21.08 6.51 -15.48
N ASP A 206 20.64 7.48 -16.28
CA ASP A 206 21.48 8.12 -17.32
C ASP A 206 22.39 9.20 -16.72
N ALA A 207 23.36 8.77 -15.91
CA ALA A 207 24.46 9.59 -15.40
C ALA A 207 25.62 8.70 -14.92
N ALA A 208 26.86 9.13 -15.15
CA ALA A 208 28.06 8.43 -14.67
C ALA A 208 28.37 8.74 -13.20
N SER A 209 27.98 9.94 -12.74
CA SER A 209 28.21 10.40 -11.37
C SER A 209 26.99 11.10 -10.79
N TRP A 210 26.93 11.18 -9.46
CA TRP A 210 25.85 11.86 -8.75
C TRP A 210 25.74 13.34 -9.11
N GLN A 211 26.87 14.00 -9.33
CA GLN A 211 26.91 15.40 -9.75
C GLN A 211 26.25 15.58 -11.12
N GLU A 212 26.58 14.72 -12.09
CA GLU A 212 25.97 14.76 -13.42
C GLU A 212 24.46 14.53 -13.34
N LEU A 213 24.00 13.58 -12.51
CA LEU A 213 22.57 13.35 -12.29
C LEU A 213 21.88 14.61 -11.75
N HIS A 214 22.48 15.27 -10.75
CA HIS A 214 21.93 16.51 -10.19
C HIS A 214 21.91 17.65 -11.20
N GLU A 215 22.95 17.80 -12.02
CA GLU A 215 23.00 18.83 -13.06
C GLU A 215 21.93 18.60 -14.13
N LYS A 216 21.79 17.37 -14.63
CA LYS A 216 20.72 16.98 -15.57
C LYS A 216 19.34 17.21 -14.96
N MET A 217 19.15 16.82 -13.70
CA MET A 217 17.87 17.02 -13.00
C MET A 217 17.53 18.49 -12.75
N ARG A 218 18.52 19.32 -12.41
CA ARG A 218 18.34 20.77 -12.28
C ARG A 218 17.96 21.36 -13.63
N TYR A 219 18.70 21.05 -14.69
CA TYR A 219 18.41 21.53 -16.04
C TYR A 219 16.98 21.17 -16.48
N VAL A 220 16.57 19.92 -16.30
CA VAL A 220 15.20 19.47 -16.57
C VAL A 220 14.17 20.20 -15.68
N GLY A 221 14.46 20.37 -14.40
CA GLY A 221 13.57 21.08 -13.46
C GLY A 221 13.35 22.55 -13.83
N TYR A 222 14.38 23.26 -14.30
CA TYR A 222 14.28 24.66 -14.72
C TYR A 222 13.71 24.83 -16.13
N SER A 223 13.98 23.89 -17.05
CA SER A 223 13.51 23.97 -18.44
C SER A 223 12.11 23.39 -18.65
N GLY A 224 11.62 22.58 -17.71
CA GLY A 224 10.43 21.75 -17.92
C GLY A 224 10.63 20.62 -18.95
N GLY A 225 11.87 20.40 -19.41
CA GLY A 225 12.20 19.39 -20.41
C GLY A 225 12.04 17.96 -19.90
N LYS A 226 12.20 16.98 -20.80
CA LYS A 226 12.10 15.56 -20.46
C LYS A 226 13.22 14.78 -21.15
N SER A 227 13.83 13.82 -20.44
CA SER A 227 14.67 12.82 -21.08
C SER A 227 13.80 11.90 -21.95
N ARG A 228 14.09 11.84 -23.26
CA ARG A 228 13.35 11.01 -24.22
C ARG A 228 13.30 9.53 -23.82
N ASN A 229 14.37 9.06 -23.17
CA ASN A 229 14.50 7.68 -22.71
C ASN A 229 14.00 7.47 -21.28
N GLU A 230 13.50 8.52 -20.61
CA GLU A 230 12.86 8.42 -19.28
C GLU A 230 13.79 7.87 -18.17
N ASN A 231 15.09 8.10 -18.34
CA ASN A 231 16.18 7.52 -17.53
C ASN A 231 16.68 8.43 -16.39
N LEU A 232 16.01 9.55 -16.14
CA LEU A 232 16.45 10.53 -15.13
C LEU A 232 15.58 10.46 -13.87
N SER A 233 16.22 10.09 -12.75
CA SER A 233 15.62 10.10 -11.41
C SER A 233 16.12 11.29 -10.58
N PHE A 234 15.25 11.87 -9.75
CA PHE A 234 15.68 12.81 -8.72
C PHE A 234 15.94 12.06 -7.42
N LEU A 235 17.21 11.98 -7.01
CA LEU A 235 17.67 11.27 -5.82
C LEU A 235 18.37 12.26 -4.87
N PRO A 236 17.74 12.62 -3.74
CA PRO A 236 18.32 13.55 -2.77
C PRO A 236 19.65 13.08 -2.19
N THR A 237 20.50 14.03 -1.81
CA THR A 237 21.69 13.81 -1.00
C THR A 237 21.63 14.62 0.27
N LYS A 238 22.27 14.11 1.34
CA LYS A 238 22.38 14.84 2.61
C LYS A 238 23.70 14.59 3.30
N ILE A 239 24.03 15.45 4.26
CA ILE A 239 25.09 15.20 5.23
C ILE A 239 24.47 14.29 6.29
N ILE A 240 24.94 13.05 6.40
CA ILE A 240 24.37 12.08 7.35
C ILE A 240 25.11 12.09 8.69
N ASN A 241 26.42 12.34 8.68
CA ASN A 241 27.27 12.38 9.86
C ASN A 241 28.41 13.38 9.67
N LEU A 242 29.08 13.74 10.76
CA LEU A 242 30.33 14.49 10.76
C LEU A 242 31.45 13.58 11.31
N ILE A 243 32.41 13.23 10.46
CA ILE A 243 33.60 12.47 10.88
C ILE A 243 34.45 13.40 11.75
N ASN A 244 34.73 12.97 12.98
CA ASN A 244 35.47 13.73 13.99
C ASN A 244 34.88 15.14 14.25
N ASP A 245 33.55 15.31 14.08
CA ASP A 245 32.85 16.61 14.17
C ASP A 245 33.34 17.67 13.16
N THR A 246 34.10 17.30 12.13
CA THR A 246 34.75 18.26 11.22
C THR A 246 34.49 17.99 9.74
N VAL A 247 34.47 16.72 9.31
CA VAL A 247 34.37 16.37 7.89
C VAL A 247 32.98 15.84 7.57
N PRO A 248 32.22 16.46 6.67
CA PRO A 248 30.90 15.98 6.29
C PRO A 248 30.99 14.63 5.58
N SER A 249 30.22 13.67 6.09
CA SER A 249 29.95 12.41 5.42
C SER A 249 28.60 12.52 4.70
N PHE A 250 28.61 12.35 3.38
CA PHE A 250 27.42 12.44 2.56
C PHE A 250 26.76 11.07 2.37
N ALA A 251 25.45 11.09 2.22
CA ALA A 251 24.65 9.94 1.85
C ALA A 251 23.70 10.31 0.71
N GLN A 252 23.48 9.32 -0.17
CA GLN A 252 22.54 9.36 -1.28
C GLN A 252 21.28 8.59 -0.92
N TRP A 253 20.12 9.13 -1.23
CA TRP A 253 18.90 8.34 -1.24
C TRP A 253 18.89 7.41 -2.46
N ASN A 254 18.72 6.11 -2.24
CA ASN A 254 18.52 5.14 -3.30
C ASN A 254 17.22 4.37 -3.06
N TYR A 255 16.61 3.90 -4.15
CA TYR A 255 15.38 3.11 -4.10
C TYR A 255 15.45 1.89 -5.03
N ARG A 256 14.76 0.82 -4.68
CA ARG A 256 14.50 -0.32 -5.57
C ARG A 256 13.06 -0.78 -5.48
N ILE A 257 12.57 -1.38 -6.56
CA ILE A 257 11.32 -2.13 -6.55
C ILE A 257 11.66 -3.61 -6.59
N MET A 258 11.12 -4.36 -5.62
CA MET A 258 11.31 -5.79 -5.48
C MET A 258 9.96 -6.45 -5.19
N CYS A 259 9.91 -7.76 -5.30
CA CYS A 259 8.72 -8.55 -5.08
C CYS A 259 8.99 -9.72 -4.13
N HIS A 260 7.97 -10.17 -3.42
CA HIS A 260 8.03 -11.28 -2.50
C HIS A 260 6.88 -12.25 -2.76
N PRO A 261 7.15 -13.54 -3.07
CA PRO A 261 6.11 -14.57 -3.16
C PRO A 261 5.53 -14.79 -1.77
N LEU A 262 4.24 -14.53 -1.60
CA LEU A 262 3.60 -14.64 -0.30
C LEU A 262 3.44 -16.10 0.13
N GLY A 263 3.59 -16.37 1.43
CA GLY A 263 3.46 -17.72 1.99
C GLY A 263 2.04 -18.29 1.94
N LYS A 264 1.04 -17.47 1.62
CA LYS A 264 -0.38 -17.83 1.60
C LYS A 264 -1.11 -17.21 0.41
N ASP A 265 -2.21 -17.84 0.02
CA ASP A 265 -3.14 -17.26 -0.95
C ASP A 265 -3.82 -16.02 -0.36
N ILE A 266 -4.16 -15.09 -1.24
CA ILE A 266 -4.99 -13.92 -0.91
C ILE A 266 -6.30 -14.08 -1.69
N PRO A 267 -7.43 -14.33 -1.03
CA PRO A 267 -8.70 -14.33 -1.72
C PRO A 267 -8.99 -12.96 -2.33
N LEU A 268 -9.56 -12.90 -3.54
CA LEU A 268 -9.90 -11.63 -4.21
C LEU A 268 -10.87 -10.79 -3.38
N LYS A 269 -11.69 -11.41 -2.51
CA LYS A 269 -12.55 -10.72 -1.54
C LYS A 269 -11.79 -9.97 -0.44
N ARG A 270 -10.46 -10.12 -0.33
CA ARG A 270 -9.60 -9.29 0.54
C ARG A 270 -9.24 -7.95 -0.11
N LEU A 271 -9.57 -7.77 -1.39
CA LEU A 271 -9.26 -6.56 -2.15
C LEU A 271 -10.56 -5.86 -2.53
N ARG A 272 -10.63 -4.56 -2.25
CA ARG A 272 -11.73 -3.68 -2.67
C ARG A 272 -11.15 -2.50 -3.42
N ILE A 273 -11.87 -2.00 -4.42
CA ILE A 273 -11.47 -0.75 -5.08
C ILE A 273 -11.41 0.38 -4.05
N LYS A 274 -10.30 1.11 -4.04
CA LYS A 274 -10.16 2.32 -3.24
C LYS A 274 -10.94 3.44 -3.93
N GLU A 275 -11.76 4.14 -3.16
CA GLU A 275 -12.54 5.27 -3.66
C GLU A 275 -11.61 6.45 -3.97
N ASP A 276 -11.16 6.56 -5.23
CA ASP A 276 -10.38 7.70 -5.74
C ASP A 276 -11.28 8.62 -6.55
N LEU A 277 -12.13 9.39 -5.85
CA LEU A 277 -13.17 10.21 -6.46
C LEU A 277 -12.64 11.19 -7.51
N ALA A 278 -11.48 11.82 -7.27
CA ALA A 278 -10.87 12.73 -8.25
C ALA A 278 -10.52 12.03 -9.57
N ALA A 279 -9.95 10.82 -9.51
CA ALA A 279 -9.65 10.02 -10.70
C ALA A 279 -10.93 9.60 -11.43
N ARG A 280 -11.99 9.26 -10.69
CA ARG A 280 -13.31 8.95 -11.24
C ARG A 280 -13.97 10.14 -11.92
N MET A 281 -13.92 11.31 -11.30
CA MET A 281 -14.49 12.55 -11.84
C MET A 281 -13.78 12.96 -13.13
N MET A 282 -12.44 12.90 -13.15
CA MET A 282 -11.64 13.18 -14.34
C MET A 282 -11.97 12.21 -15.48
N ALA A 283 -12.07 10.91 -15.19
CA ALA A 283 -12.34 9.90 -16.20
C ALA A 283 -13.84 9.74 -16.55
N ASN A 284 -14.72 10.46 -15.87
CA ASN A 284 -16.18 10.31 -15.92
C ASN A 284 -16.63 8.85 -15.77
N ARG A 285 -16.24 8.19 -14.66
CA ARG A 285 -16.54 6.77 -14.40
C ARG A 285 -17.30 6.57 -13.10
N ASP A 286 -18.27 5.66 -13.12
CA ASP A 286 -18.83 5.07 -11.92
C ASP A 286 -17.83 4.10 -11.23
N ILE A 287 -18.18 3.59 -10.05
CA ILE A 287 -17.32 2.70 -9.28
C ILE A 287 -17.07 1.37 -9.99
N GLN A 288 -18.09 0.83 -10.70
CA GLN A 288 -18.01 -0.47 -11.34
C GLN A 288 -17.07 -0.41 -12.55
N SER A 289 -17.26 0.57 -13.43
CA SER A 289 -16.39 0.90 -14.56
C SER A 289 -14.97 1.21 -14.11
N SER A 290 -14.82 1.91 -12.97
CA SER A 290 -13.50 2.18 -12.40
C SER A 290 -12.79 0.92 -11.96
N SER A 291 -13.49 -0.03 -11.33
CA SER A 291 -12.90 -1.31 -10.85
C SER A 291 -12.28 -2.15 -11.97
N THR A 292 -12.84 -2.03 -13.18
CA THR A 292 -12.35 -2.70 -14.39
C THR A 292 -11.37 -1.85 -15.21
N SER A 293 -10.94 -0.69 -14.71
CA SER A 293 -10.01 0.21 -15.42
C SER A 293 -8.58 0.09 -14.91
N ARG A 294 -7.58 0.41 -15.75
CA ARG A 294 -6.17 0.45 -15.31
C ARG A 294 -5.90 1.52 -14.23
N GLY A 295 -6.79 2.50 -14.09
CA GLY A 295 -6.75 3.55 -13.07
C GLY A 295 -7.19 3.08 -11.68
N ALA A 296 -7.71 1.85 -11.54
CA ALA A 296 -8.19 1.35 -10.26
C ALA A 296 -7.03 1.10 -9.29
N ARG A 297 -7.09 1.76 -8.13
CA ARG A 297 -6.32 1.42 -6.94
C ARG A 297 -7.19 0.58 -6.02
N PHE A 298 -6.57 -0.26 -5.20
CA PHE A 298 -7.24 -1.18 -4.29
C PHE A 298 -6.78 -0.94 -2.86
N GLU A 299 -7.63 -1.27 -1.91
CA GLU A 299 -7.27 -1.44 -0.52
C GLU A 299 -7.36 -2.90 -0.13
N LEU A 300 -6.39 -3.31 0.68
CA LEU A 300 -6.37 -4.61 1.32
C LEU A 300 -7.21 -4.54 2.59
N ASN A 301 -8.04 -5.56 2.82
CA ASN A 301 -8.77 -5.69 4.07
C ASN A 301 -7.77 -5.70 5.24
N HIS A 302 -8.02 -4.89 6.27
CA HIS A 302 -7.18 -4.82 7.47
C HIS A 302 -7.19 -6.15 8.24
N LYS A 303 -8.19 -7.00 8.04
CA LYS A 303 -8.29 -8.35 8.58
C LYS A 303 -8.21 -9.38 7.47
N ASN A 304 -7.66 -10.54 7.78
CA ASN A 304 -7.71 -11.69 6.89
C ASN A 304 -9.09 -12.38 6.90
N GLU A 305 -10.15 -11.62 6.65
CA GLU A 305 -11.56 -12.06 6.65
C GLU A 305 -12.30 -11.60 5.39
N ASP A 306 -13.39 -12.29 5.03
CA ASP A 306 -14.21 -11.99 3.84
C ASP A 306 -14.97 -10.67 3.95
N ARG A 307 -15.19 -10.22 5.19
CA ARG A 307 -15.95 -9.02 5.48
C ARG A 307 -15.00 -7.84 5.66
N PHE A 308 -15.21 -6.77 4.89
CA PHE A 308 -14.61 -5.47 5.16
C PHE A 308 -15.30 -4.82 6.37
N TYR A 309 -14.50 -4.25 7.26
CA TYR A 309 -14.98 -3.39 8.33
C TYR A 309 -14.46 -1.97 8.10
N GLU A 310 -15.35 -0.98 8.12
CA GLU A 310 -14.97 0.44 7.99
C GLU A 310 -14.36 1.01 9.28
N ARG A 311 -14.46 0.27 10.39
CA ARG A 311 -13.93 0.71 11.67
C ARG A 311 -12.47 0.29 11.83
N PRO A 312 -11.67 1.10 12.54
CA PRO A 312 -10.30 0.71 12.87
C PRO A 312 -10.29 -0.61 13.64
N THR A 313 -9.23 -1.38 13.42
CA THR A 313 -8.96 -2.62 14.15
C THR A 313 -7.71 -2.47 15.01
N ASN A 314 -7.44 -3.50 15.82
CA ASN A 314 -6.31 -3.55 16.73
C ASN A 314 -4.98 -3.25 16.02
N TRP A 315 -3.94 -2.95 16.82
CA TRP A 315 -2.65 -2.41 16.37
C TRP A 315 -2.06 -3.12 15.14
N ARG A 316 -2.00 -4.45 15.13
CA ARG A 316 -1.49 -5.25 14.00
C ARG A 316 -2.60 -5.66 13.04
N ASN A 317 -2.40 -5.39 11.74
CA ASN A 317 -3.34 -5.70 10.67
C ASN A 317 -2.78 -6.69 9.64
N PHE A 318 -3.60 -7.10 8.68
CA PHE A 318 -3.22 -8.09 7.67
C PHE A 318 -2.04 -7.65 6.79
N LEU A 319 -1.91 -6.34 6.51
CA LEU A 319 -0.75 -5.82 5.79
C LEU A 319 0.54 -5.97 6.61
N ASP A 320 0.49 -5.86 7.94
CA ASP A 320 1.63 -6.15 8.81
C ASP A 320 2.10 -7.61 8.69
N GLU A 321 1.18 -8.55 8.51
CA GLU A 321 1.54 -9.95 8.29
C GLU A 321 2.26 -10.14 6.96
N LEU A 322 1.76 -9.54 5.88
CA LEU A 322 2.36 -9.69 4.55
C LEU A 322 3.72 -9.01 4.45
N MET A 323 3.83 -7.77 4.95
CA MET A 323 5.11 -7.04 4.95
C MET A 323 6.12 -7.68 5.90
N GLY A 324 5.66 -8.30 7.00
CA GLY A 324 6.49 -9.03 7.93
C GLY A 324 7.22 -10.25 7.34
N GLU A 325 6.75 -10.78 6.20
CA GLU A 325 7.44 -11.86 5.48
C GLU A 325 8.65 -11.36 4.66
N ILE A 326 8.76 -10.04 4.44
CA ILE A 326 9.72 -9.46 3.51
C ILE A 326 11.01 -9.05 4.25
N PRO A 327 12.18 -9.54 3.85
CA PRO A 327 13.45 -9.12 4.43
C PRO A 327 13.90 -7.76 3.90
N GLY A 328 14.70 -7.04 4.71
CA GLY A 328 15.40 -5.82 4.31
C GLY A 328 16.66 -6.09 3.48
N LYS A 329 17.65 -5.19 3.59
CA LYS A 329 18.90 -5.22 2.79
C LYS A 329 19.86 -6.38 3.09
N ASP A 330 19.65 -7.11 4.19
CA ASP A 330 20.42 -8.33 4.54
C ASP A 330 19.78 -9.62 3.97
N ASN A 331 18.72 -9.48 3.18
CA ASN A 331 17.95 -10.54 2.54
C ASN A 331 17.44 -11.59 3.55
N TYR A 332 17.05 -12.79 3.10
CA TYR A 332 16.40 -13.79 3.96
C TYR A 332 17.28 -14.33 5.10
N GLN A 333 18.59 -14.11 5.01
CA GLN A 333 19.56 -14.50 6.04
C GLN A 333 19.62 -13.51 7.22
N ALA A 334 18.83 -12.45 7.20
CA ALA A 334 18.79 -11.44 8.26
C ALA A 334 18.30 -12.05 9.58
N LYS A 335 19.09 -11.89 10.64
CA LYS A 335 18.76 -12.24 12.02
C LYS A 335 19.28 -11.12 12.90
N LEU A 336 18.50 -10.06 13.02
CA LEU A 336 18.89 -8.82 13.69
C LEU A 336 17.90 -8.51 14.81
N VAL A 337 18.41 -8.00 15.92
CA VAL A 337 17.61 -7.54 17.06
C VAL A 337 17.86 -6.05 17.23
N ASP A 338 16.79 -5.28 17.41
CA ASP A 338 16.91 -3.85 17.70
C ASP A 338 17.17 -3.64 19.19
N GLU A 339 18.42 -3.39 19.52
CA GLU A 339 18.90 -3.09 20.88
C GLU A 339 19.23 -1.59 21.06
N GLY A 340 18.74 -0.72 20.16
CA GLY A 340 19.17 0.68 20.09
C GLY A 340 18.82 1.52 21.31
N LEU A 341 17.74 1.17 22.02
CA LEU A 341 17.25 1.90 23.19
C LEU A 341 17.46 1.07 24.47
N GLU A 342 16.71 1.34 25.54
CA GLU A 342 16.93 0.72 26.85
C GLU A 342 16.64 -0.79 26.86
N TYR A 343 15.65 -1.23 26.08
CA TYR A 343 15.20 -2.62 26.01
C TYR A 343 15.20 -3.14 24.57
N PRO A 344 15.48 -4.44 24.35
CA PRO A 344 15.38 -5.03 23.02
C PRO A 344 13.94 -4.99 22.53
N ALA A 345 13.74 -4.65 21.25
CA ALA A 345 12.42 -4.67 20.63
C ALA A 345 11.88 -6.11 20.54
N GLN A 346 10.60 -6.27 20.88
CA GLN A 346 9.87 -7.54 20.82
C GLN A 346 8.64 -7.41 19.92
N ASN A 347 8.13 -8.56 19.47
CA ASN A 347 6.81 -8.64 18.85
C ASN A 347 5.72 -8.34 19.89
N LEU A 348 4.51 -8.01 19.42
CA LEU A 348 3.36 -7.73 20.29
C LEU A 348 2.94 -8.92 21.19
N ASP A 349 3.38 -10.13 20.86
CA ASP A 349 3.17 -11.36 21.66
C ASP A 349 4.31 -11.63 22.66
N GLY A 350 5.30 -10.73 22.75
CA GLY A 350 6.47 -10.84 23.64
C GLY A 350 7.62 -11.68 23.08
N THR A 351 7.49 -12.25 21.87
CA THR A 351 8.59 -13.00 21.24
C THR A 351 9.66 -12.06 20.67
N THR A 352 10.88 -12.56 20.46
CA THR A 352 11.97 -11.77 19.87
C THR A 352 11.60 -11.31 18.46
N LEU A 353 11.68 -10.00 18.22
CA LEU A 353 11.45 -9.41 16.91
C LEU A 353 12.71 -9.52 16.05
N ASN A 354 12.59 -10.12 14.86
CA ASN A 354 13.65 -10.04 13.85
C ASN A 354 13.57 -8.70 13.13
N ALA A 355 14.34 -7.73 13.61
CA ALA A 355 14.37 -6.39 13.07
C ALA A 355 14.91 -6.32 11.63
N GLY A 356 15.50 -7.39 11.10
CA GLY A 356 15.96 -7.50 9.71
C GLY A 356 14.83 -7.68 8.68
N TYR A 357 13.59 -7.89 9.14
CA TYR A 357 12.39 -8.00 8.30
C TYR A 357 11.53 -6.75 8.46
N TYR A 358 10.71 -6.45 7.46
CA TYR A 358 9.90 -5.24 7.44
C TYR A 358 8.80 -5.27 8.49
N HIS A 359 8.87 -4.34 9.43
CA HIS A 359 7.91 -4.20 10.51
C HIS A 359 7.74 -2.73 10.91
N ARG A 360 6.67 -2.44 11.63
CA ARG A 360 6.40 -1.10 12.19
C ARG A 360 5.94 -1.14 13.63
N TRP A 361 5.24 -2.19 14.05
CA TRP A 361 4.85 -2.40 15.43
C TRP A 361 5.89 -3.22 16.18
N PHE A 362 6.18 -2.81 17.41
CA PHE A 362 7.05 -3.52 18.32
C PHE A 362 6.70 -3.14 19.76
N THR A 363 7.16 -3.93 20.72
CA THR A 363 7.04 -3.61 22.15
C THR A 363 8.41 -3.43 22.77
N VAL A 364 8.49 -2.52 23.73
CA VAL A 364 9.64 -2.31 24.61
C VAL A 364 9.13 -2.11 26.05
N GLY A 365 10.03 -1.84 27.00
CA GLY A 365 9.63 -1.44 28.36
C GLY A 365 8.62 -0.28 28.35
N LYS A 366 7.73 -0.25 29.35
CA LYS A 366 6.68 0.77 29.44
C LYS A 366 7.28 2.19 29.46
N ASP A 367 6.71 3.07 28.64
CA ASP A 367 7.05 4.48 28.62
C ASP A 367 6.41 5.26 29.78
N ALA A 368 6.68 6.57 29.86
CA ALA A 368 6.15 7.46 30.88
C ALA A 368 4.61 7.61 30.83
N MET A 369 3.98 7.26 29.71
CA MET A 369 2.53 7.24 29.52
C MET A 369 1.92 5.85 29.81
N GLY A 370 2.74 4.88 30.23
CA GLY A 370 2.33 3.51 30.54
C GLY A 370 2.18 2.60 29.31
N SER A 371 2.54 3.08 28.11
CA SER A 371 2.48 2.29 26.87
C SER A 371 3.77 1.50 26.66
N ALA A 372 3.64 0.20 26.41
CA ALA A 372 4.75 -0.65 25.96
C ALA A 372 4.82 -0.77 24.43
N ASN A 373 3.71 -0.51 23.74
CA ASN A 373 3.59 -0.66 22.30
C ASN A 373 4.11 0.60 21.61
N GLN A 374 5.02 0.43 20.67
CA GLN A 374 5.59 1.48 19.87
C GLN A 374 5.37 1.24 18.38
N HIS A 375 5.40 2.34 17.63
CA HIS A 375 5.14 2.36 16.20
C HIS A 375 6.25 3.15 15.47
N ARG A 376 6.89 2.51 14.49
CA ARG A 376 7.93 3.13 13.66
C ARG A 376 7.29 4.06 12.64
N GLY A 377 7.91 5.22 12.39
CA GLY A 377 7.31 6.25 11.54
C GLY A 377 6.29 7.13 12.27
N PHE A 378 6.28 7.09 13.60
CA PHE A 378 5.40 7.88 14.47
C PHE A 378 3.92 7.57 14.21
N SER A 379 3.30 8.22 13.23
CA SER A 379 1.88 8.06 12.88
C SER A 379 1.64 7.52 11.46
N ASP A 380 2.68 7.03 10.80
CA ASP A 380 2.64 6.58 9.40
C ASP A 380 2.18 5.12 9.25
N PRO A 381 0.92 4.84 8.89
CA PRO A 381 0.35 3.50 8.81
C PRO A 381 0.74 2.79 7.52
N TYR A 382 1.76 3.24 6.79
CA TYR A 382 2.27 2.53 5.63
C TYR A 382 3.79 2.41 5.59
N LEU A 383 4.51 3.08 6.49
CA LEU A 383 5.96 2.94 6.59
C LEU A 383 6.35 1.66 7.32
N PHE A 384 7.01 0.75 6.61
CA PHE A 384 7.68 -0.40 7.20
C PHE A 384 9.18 -0.18 7.22
N THR A 385 9.86 -0.68 8.24
CA THR A 385 11.31 -0.50 8.36
C THR A 385 12.00 -1.83 8.63
N ALA A 386 13.23 -1.97 8.14
CA ALA A 386 14.08 -3.12 8.41
C ALA A 386 15.52 -2.67 8.71
N MET A 387 16.12 -3.22 9.77
CA MET A 387 17.53 -3.08 10.08
C MET A 387 18.39 -3.83 9.07
N ASN A 388 19.63 -3.39 8.90
CA ASN A 388 20.60 -4.10 8.09
C ASN A 388 22.03 -3.91 8.60
N THR A 389 22.95 -4.76 8.15
CA THR A 389 24.36 -4.71 8.52
C THR A 389 25.26 -4.18 7.38
N GLN A 390 24.68 -3.87 6.22
CA GLN A 390 25.38 -3.49 5.00
C GLN A 390 26.23 -2.23 5.19
N ALA A 391 27.54 -2.32 4.98
CA ALA A 391 28.46 -1.20 5.16
C ALA A 391 28.12 0.02 4.28
N LYS A 392 27.68 -0.24 3.04
CA LYS A 392 27.22 0.79 2.10
C LYS A 392 25.89 1.43 2.50
N SER A 393 25.09 0.85 3.40
CA SER A 393 23.91 1.54 3.95
C SER A 393 24.38 2.56 4.98
N ALA A 394 24.01 3.82 4.75
CA ALA A 394 24.40 4.92 5.60
C ALA A 394 23.56 4.86 6.90
N GLY A 395 24.26 4.75 8.03
CA GLY A 395 23.66 4.68 9.35
C GLY A 395 23.78 6.01 10.10
N VAL A 396 22.97 6.14 11.14
CA VAL A 396 23.12 7.22 12.14
C VAL A 396 23.87 6.65 13.33
N ASP A 397 24.87 7.40 13.77
CA ASP A 397 25.69 7.05 14.93
C ASP A 397 25.12 7.79 16.16
N TYR A 398 24.75 7.04 17.20
CA TYR A 398 24.22 7.60 18.45
C TYR A 398 25.10 7.20 19.64
N LYS A 399 25.59 8.19 20.38
CA LYS A 399 26.38 7.96 21.59
C LYS A 399 25.45 7.76 22.79
N LYS A 400 25.26 6.50 23.20
CA LYS A 400 24.45 6.15 24.37
C LYS A 400 25.33 6.13 25.62
N CYS A 401 25.01 6.95 26.62
CA CYS A 401 25.69 6.98 27.92
C CYS A 401 24.70 6.51 29.01
N MET A 402 24.87 5.31 29.55
CA MET A 402 23.95 4.76 30.57
C MET A 402 24.38 5.20 31.96
N GLY A 403 23.66 6.16 32.57
CA GLY A 403 23.82 6.60 33.97
C GLY A 403 25.16 7.27 34.34
N ASN A 404 26.22 7.06 33.55
CA ASN A 404 27.54 7.64 33.72
C ASN A 404 28.01 8.29 32.40
N PRO A 405 28.20 9.62 32.36
CA PRO A 405 28.67 10.34 31.18
C PRO A 405 30.05 9.89 30.65
N LYS A 406 30.81 9.13 31.44
CA LYS A 406 32.15 8.63 31.09
C LYS A 406 32.13 7.22 30.47
N LYS A 407 31.03 6.46 30.57
CA LYS A 407 30.87 5.13 29.95
C LYS A 407 29.80 5.20 28.86
N CYS A 408 30.24 5.57 27.67
CA CYS A 408 29.35 5.71 26.52
C CYS A 408 29.71 4.70 25.43
N HIS A 409 28.68 4.11 24.82
CA HIS A 409 28.81 3.21 23.68
C HIS A 409 28.27 3.89 22.43
N MET A 410 28.98 3.75 21.31
CA MET A 410 28.50 4.20 20.01
C MET A 410 27.59 3.12 19.42
N LEU A 411 26.32 3.44 19.28
CA LEU A 411 25.35 2.63 18.57
C LEU A 411 25.33 3.05 17.11
N LYS A 412 25.46 2.08 16.21
CA LYS A 412 25.38 2.29 14.77
C LYS A 412 24.20 1.52 14.23
N GLN A 413 23.15 2.24 13.82
CA GLN A 413 21.96 1.61 13.25
C GLN A 413 21.79 2.03 11.80
N ARG A 414 21.49 1.04 10.96
CA ARG A 414 21.24 1.20 9.53
C ARG A 414 19.87 0.64 9.22
N TRP A 415 19.08 1.41 8.48
CA TRP A 415 17.68 1.11 8.23
C TRP A 415 17.36 1.28 6.74
N SER A 416 16.52 0.39 6.24
CA SER A 416 15.79 0.57 4.99
C SER A 416 14.29 0.69 5.28
N TYR A 417 13.59 1.33 4.34
CA TYR A 417 12.20 1.73 4.47
C TYR A 417 11.39 1.17 3.31
N ALA A 418 10.17 0.72 3.53
CA ALA A 418 9.35 0.17 2.47
C ALA A 418 7.86 0.54 2.59
N ILE A 419 7.20 0.61 1.43
CA ILE A 419 5.74 0.67 1.27
C ILE A 419 5.30 -0.42 0.27
N PRO A 420 4.09 -0.98 0.40
CA PRO A 420 3.55 -1.88 -0.62
C PRO A 420 3.24 -1.09 -1.91
N LEU A 421 3.40 -1.74 -3.07
CA LEU A 421 3.03 -1.18 -4.38
C LEU A 421 1.82 -1.87 -4.99
N GLU A 422 1.93 -3.17 -5.22
CA GLU A 422 0.88 -3.96 -5.87
C GLU A 422 0.97 -5.44 -5.51
N ILE A 423 -0.18 -6.12 -5.53
CA ILE A 423 -0.27 -7.58 -5.49
C ILE A 423 -0.49 -8.08 -6.92
N ILE A 424 0.35 -9.01 -7.35
CA ILE A 424 0.31 -9.63 -8.67
C ILE A 424 0.03 -11.12 -8.51
N TYR A 425 -1.01 -11.63 -9.17
CA TYR A 425 -1.26 -13.07 -9.24
C TYR A 425 -0.52 -13.65 -10.44
N LEU A 426 0.54 -14.42 -10.17
CA LEU A 426 1.19 -15.24 -11.17
C LEU A 426 0.28 -16.41 -11.53
N THR A 427 0.33 -16.85 -12.78
CA THR A 427 -0.58 -17.88 -13.33
C THR A 427 0.20 -19.03 -13.97
N PRO A 428 -0.43 -20.18 -14.25
CA PRO A 428 0.24 -21.28 -14.96
C PRO A 428 0.81 -20.91 -16.35
N LEU A 429 0.34 -19.82 -16.96
CA LEU A 429 0.75 -19.39 -18.31
C LEU A 429 2.25 -19.10 -18.43
N TYR A 430 2.92 -18.73 -17.34
CA TYR A 430 4.36 -18.47 -17.34
C TYR A 430 5.20 -19.73 -17.63
N LYS A 431 4.68 -20.93 -17.36
CA LYS A 431 5.38 -22.20 -17.66
C LYS A 431 4.67 -23.08 -18.69
N TRP A 432 3.44 -22.75 -19.09
CA TRP A 432 2.68 -23.54 -20.04
C TRP A 432 3.18 -23.33 -21.48
N ASN A 433 3.91 -24.33 -21.99
CA ASN A 433 4.45 -24.39 -23.34
C ASN A 433 3.95 -25.66 -24.08
N PRO A 434 2.66 -25.69 -24.48
CA PRO A 434 2.05 -26.88 -25.05
C PRO A 434 2.63 -27.27 -26.42
N PHE A 435 3.15 -26.30 -27.17
CA PHE A 435 3.77 -26.52 -28.46
C PHE A 435 5.28 -26.83 -28.40
N LYS A 436 5.85 -26.99 -27.19
CA LYS A 436 7.28 -27.29 -26.99
C LYS A 436 8.21 -26.32 -27.74
N LEU A 437 7.87 -25.03 -27.72
CA LEU A 437 8.66 -23.98 -28.38
C LEU A 437 10.07 -23.92 -27.79
N ASN A 438 11.08 -23.71 -28.66
CA ASN A 438 12.46 -23.53 -28.23
C ASN A 438 12.64 -22.21 -27.46
N HIS A 439 13.18 -22.28 -26.24
CA HIS A 439 13.45 -21.11 -25.40
C HIS A 439 14.96 -20.80 -25.36
N PHE A 440 15.38 -19.67 -25.94
CA PHE A 440 16.79 -19.29 -26.06
C PHE A 440 17.34 -18.50 -24.86
N GLY A 441 16.61 -18.49 -23.73
CA GLY A 441 17.05 -17.86 -22.49
C GLY A 441 16.86 -16.34 -22.48
N ASN A 442 17.78 -15.63 -21.82
CA ASN A 442 17.73 -14.16 -21.74
C ASN A 442 17.98 -13.52 -23.11
N ASP A 443 17.29 -12.41 -23.37
CA ASP A 443 17.42 -11.63 -24.58
C ASP A 443 18.78 -10.91 -24.66
N HIS A 444 19.75 -11.59 -25.27
CA HIS A 444 21.02 -11.02 -25.73
C HIS A 444 21.04 -10.90 -27.26
N TRP A 445 21.92 -10.07 -27.81
CA TRP A 445 22.02 -9.84 -29.25
C TRP A 445 22.15 -11.13 -30.06
N THR A 446 22.94 -12.10 -29.58
CA THR A 446 23.11 -13.43 -30.19
C THR A 446 21.80 -14.21 -30.24
N ASN A 447 21.11 -14.34 -29.10
CA ASN A 447 19.84 -15.06 -28.99
C ASN A 447 18.74 -14.38 -29.81
N ARG A 448 18.71 -13.05 -29.84
CA ARG A 448 17.76 -12.28 -30.66
C ARG A 448 18.00 -12.49 -32.15
N LYS A 449 19.27 -12.55 -32.58
CA LYS A 449 19.63 -12.79 -33.98
C LYS A 449 19.19 -14.17 -34.46
N ILE A 450 19.22 -15.17 -33.58
CA ILE A 450 18.69 -16.52 -33.87
C ILE A 450 17.17 -16.48 -34.06
N LEU A 451 16.44 -15.88 -33.11
CA LEU A 451 14.98 -15.79 -33.15
C LEU A 451 14.45 -15.06 -34.39
N THR A 452 15.09 -13.94 -34.72
CA THR A 452 14.67 -13.03 -35.79
C THR A 452 15.32 -13.34 -37.13
N GLU A 453 16.25 -14.31 -37.16
CA GLU A 453 17.13 -14.60 -38.31
C GLU A 453 17.74 -13.31 -38.90
N GLY A 454 18.37 -12.51 -38.02
CA GLY A 454 18.96 -11.21 -38.41
C GLY A 454 17.94 -10.17 -38.88
N GLY A 455 16.67 -10.26 -38.45
CA GLY A 455 15.60 -9.32 -38.78
C GLY A 455 14.66 -9.77 -39.92
N LYS A 456 14.91 -10.92 -40.55
CA LYS A 456 14.03 -11.47 -41.58
C LYS A 456 12.68 -11.93 -41.03
N ARG A 457 12.66 -12.44 -39.79
CA ARG A 457 11.49 -12.92 -39.04
C ARG A 457 11.04 -11.87 -38.04
N ASN A 458 9.74 -11.60 -38.03
CA ASN A 458 9.12 -10.54 -37.23
C ASN A 458 7.88 -11.02 -36.45
N GLY A 459 7.58 -12.32 -36.53
CA GLY A 459 6.44 -12.95 -35.87
C GLY A 459 5.11 -12.78 -36.61
N ASP A 460 5.12 -12.25 -37.84
CA ASP A 460 3.91 -12.07 -38.64
C ASP A 460 3.37 -13.42 -39.13
N CYS A 461 2.08 -13.64 -38.91
CA CYS A 461 1.38 -14.84 -39.32
C CYS A 461 1.06 -14.87 -40.81
N LYS A 462 0.96 -13.72 -41.49
CA LYS A 462 0.63 -13.68 -42.94
C LYS A 462 1.76 -14.23 -43.80
N GLY A 463 3.01 -14.03 -43.38
CA GLY A 463 4.18 -14.57 -44.08
C GLY A 463 4.52 -16.03 -43.74
N GLY A 464 3.66 -16.73 -42.99
CA GLY A 464 3.84 -18.14 -42.64
C GLY A 464 5.19 -18.46 -41.99
N ALA A 465 5.76 -19.61 -42.35
CA ALA A 465 7.01 -20.08 -41.77
C ALA A 465 8.22 -19.16 -42.03
N ALA A 466 8.19 -18.32 -43.08
CA ALA A 466 9.27 -17.40 -43.41
C ALA A 466 9.32 -16.16 -42.50
N LYS A 467 8.19 -15.81 -41.86
CA LYS A 467 8.08 -14.63 -40.99
C LYS A 467 7.85 -14.95 -39.51
N ALA A 468 7.41 -16.17 -39.19
CA ALA A 468 7.31 -16.67 -37.82
C ALA A 468 8.67 -16.59 -37.09
N PHE A 469 8.67 -16.27 -35.79
CA PHE A 469 9.90 -16.30 -34.99
C PHE A 469 10.41 -17.73 -34.84
N ASN A 470 11.73 -17.90 -34.79
CA ASN A 470 12.35 -19.20 -34.56
C ASN A 470 12.50 -19.45 -33.06
N GLY A 471 11.41 -19.77 -32.37
CA GLY A 471 11.33 -19.92 -30.91
C GLY A 471 11.07 -18.63 -30.13
N ILE A 472 11.32 -18.67 -28.82
CA ILE A 472 11.02 -17.62 -27.83
C ILE A 472 12.25 -17.28 -26.97
N ASN A 473 12.22 -16.13 -26.31
CA ASN A 473 13.21 -15.74 -25.30
C ASN A 473 12.56 -14.80 -24.25
N SER A 474 13.35 -14.28 -23.30
CA SER A 474 12.83 -13.41 -22.22
C SER A 474 12.15 -12.11 -22.69
N ARG A 475 12.36 -11.64 -23.93
CA ARG A 475 11.73 -10.43 -24.52
C ARG A 475 10.67 -10.73 -25.59
N PHE A 476 10.73 -11.91 -26.18
CA PHE A 476 9.78 -12.44 -27.17
C PHE A 476 9.07 -13.65 -26.58
N PHE A 477 8.43 -13.43 -25.43
CA PHE A 477 7.79 -14.43 -24.59
C PHE A 477 6.35 -14.69 -25.02
N TYR A 478 6.21 -15.33 -26.19
CA TYR A 478 4.93 -15.71 -26.79
C TYR A 478 4.77 -17.23 -26.78
N GLN A 479 4.04 -17.79 -25.82
CA GLN A 479 3.89 -19.25 -25.70
C GLN A 479 2.46 -19.71 -25.38
N THR A 480 1.58 -18.81 -24.95
CA THR A 480 0.17 -19.18 -24.71
C THR A 480 -0.53 -19.41 -26.04
N PRO A 481 -1.19 -20.56 -26.28
CA PRO A 481 -1.95 -20.78 -27.51
C PRO A 481 -2.93 -19.64 -27.81
N ALA A 482 -2.96 -19.16 -29.05
CA ALA A 482 -3.89 -18.11 -29.44
C ALA A 482 -5.35 -18.53 -29.21
N ALA A 483 -5.63 -19.82 -29.42
CA ALA A 483 -6.93 -20.44 -29.21
C ALA A 483 -7.40 -20.39 -27.75
N PHE A 484 -6.53 -20.15 -26.75
CA PHE A 484 -6.93 -19.99 -25.34
C PHE A 484 -7.81 -18.74 -25.14
N TYR A 485 -7.53 -17.68 -25.88
CA TYR A 485 -8.27 -16.41 -25.83
C TYR A 485 -9.34 -16.34 -26.93
N SER A 486 -10.43 -15.61 -26.66
CA SER A 486 -11.52 -15.37 -27.61
C SER A 486 -11.60 -13.93 -28.10
N GLY A 487 -10.92 -12.98 -27.44
CA GLY A 487 -10.91 -11.55 -27.80
C GLY A 487 -9.53 -11.04 -28.21
N ALA A 488 -9.44 -9.79 -28.68
CA ALA A 488 -8.15 -9.10 -28.86
C ALA A 488 -7.49 -8.77 -27.51
N SER A 489 -6.23 -8.32 -27.53
CA SER A 489 -5.58 -7.74 -26.35
C SER A 489 -6.40 -6.55 -25.82
N VAL A 490 -6.73 -6.58 -24.54
CA VAL A 490 -7.52 -5.52 -23.90
C VAL A 490 -6.62 -4.29 -23.68
N ASN A 491 -7.04 -3.11 -24.13
CA ASN A 491 -6.40 -1.82 -23.84
C ASN A 491 -4.95 -1.63 -24.33
N SER A 492 -4.54 -2.23 -25.46
CA SER A 492 -3.21 -2.03 -26.09
C SER A 492 -3.00 -0.64 -26.73
N GLY A 493 -3.56 0.42 -26.14
CA GLY A 493 -3.56 1.78 -26.70
C GLY A 493 -2.38 2.65 -26.28
N GLY A 494 -1.59 2.24 -25.28
CA GLY A 494 -0.42 2.99 -24.85
C GLY A 494 0.81 2.67 -25.71
N ALA A 495 1.58 3.68 -26.13
CA ALA A 495 2.84 3.48 -26.85
C ALA A 495 3.89 2.66 -26.07
N ALA A 496 3.70 2.49 -24.76
CA ALA A 496 4.52 1.66 -23.89
C ALA A 496 4.01 0.21 -23.76
N ASP A 497 2.77 -0.08 -24.16
CA ASP A 497 2.23 -1.44 -24.12
C ASP A 497 2.86 -2.28 -25.24
N THR A 498 3.43 -3.43 -24.88
CA THR A 498 4.18 -4.26 -25.83
C THR A 498 3.47 -5.58 -26.17
N ALA A 499 2.31 -5.84 -25.57
CA ALA A 499 1.46 -6.97 -25.94
C ALA A 499 0.93 -6.80 -27.37
N ARG A 500 1.44 -7.61 -28.29
CA ARG A 500 0.88 -7.76 -29.65
C ARG A 500 -0.37 -8.66 -29.61
N GLY A 501 -1.12 -8.67 -30.70
CA GLY A 501 -2.21 -9.63 -30.94
C GLY A 501 -1.67 -11.07 -31.09
N VAL A 502 -2.11 -11.77 -32.13
CA VAL A 502 -1.58 -13.10 -32.44
C VAL A 502 -0.17 -12.96 -33.04
N THR A 503 0.76 -13.82 -32.60
CA THR A 503 2.13 -13.90 -33.12
C THR A 503 2.42 -15.34 -33.52
N CYS A 504 3.13 -15.52 -34.63
CA CYS A 504 3.49 -16.83 -35.14
C CYS A 504 4.93 -17.20 -34.76
N VAL A 505 5.10 -18.39 -34.19
CA VAL A 505 6.38 -18.93 -33.72
C VAL A 505 6.54 -20.35 -34.26
N LEU A 506 7.76 -20.72 -34.66
CA LEU A 506 8.10 -22.08 -35.05
C LEU A 506 8.31 -22.94 -33.82
N ASP A 507 7.68 -24.12 -33.80
CA ASP A 507 8.02 -25.18 -32.85
C ASP A 507 9.31 -25.92 -33.24
N GLN A 508 9.64 -26.96 -32.48
CA GLN A 508 10.83 -27.78 -32.70
C GLN A 508 10.84 -28.51 -34.05
N ASP A 509 9.65 -28.78 -34.61
CA ASP A 509 9.49 -29.46 -35.90
C ASP A 509 9.40 -28.46 -37.07
N GLY A 510 9.54 -27.16 -36.80
CA GLY A 510 9.45 -26.10 -37.79
C GLY A 510 8.01 -25.80 -38.24
N LYS A 511 7.00 -26.29 -37.52
CA LYS A 511 5.59 -25.98 -37.78
C LYS A 511 5.24 -24.63 -37.14
N VAL A 512 4.44 -23.86 -37.86
CA VAL A 512 3.99 -22.53 -37.42
C VAL A 512 2.88 -22.69 -36.39
N GLN A 513 3.10 -22.11 -35.21
CA GLN A 513 2.15 -22.10 -34.10
C GLN A 513 1.69 -20.68 -33.82
N GLN A 514 0.37 -20.51 -33.64
CA GLN A 514 -0.23 -19.23 -33.30
C GLN A 514 -0.31 -19.09 -31.78
N VAL A 515 0.40 -18.10 -31.26
CA VAL A 515 0.57 -17.87 -29.83
C VAL A 515 0.37 -16.40 -29.46
N ARG A 516 0.23 -16.15 -28.16
CA ARG A 516 0.14 -14.82 -27.56
C ARG A 516 1.10 -14.70 -26.39
N ALA A 517 1.28 -13.44 -25.99
CA ALA A 517 2.15 -13.03 -24.90
C ALA A 517 1.72 -13.68 -23.56
N ALA A 518 2.67 -14.34 -22.89
CA ALA A 518 2.41 -15.15 -21.70
C ALA A 518 2.89 -14.51 -20.39
N GLY A 519 3.57 -13.36 -20.47
CA GLY A 519 4.11 -12.65 -19.32
C GLY A 519 3.04 -11.91 -18.52
N THR A 520 3.48 -10.94 -17.72
CA THR A 520 2.60 -10.22 -16.80
C THR A 520 1.65 -9.27 -17.52
N HIS A 521 0.34 -9.47 -17.32
CA HIS A 521 -0.72 -8.56 -17.75
C HIS A 521 -1.32 -7.82 -16.54
N ILE A 522 -1.89 -6.64 -16.75
CA ILE A 522 -2.83 -6.01 -15.81
C ILE A 522 -4.18 -6.74 -15.90
N PHE A 523 -4.66 -6.89 -17.15
CA PHE A 523 -5.84 -7.65 -17.50
C PHE A 523 -5.47 -8.68 -18.57
N LEU A 524 -5.79 -9.94 -18.32
CA LEU A 524 -5.68 -10.96 -19.35
C LEU A 524 -6.64 -10.63 -20.50
N PRO A 525 -6.26 -10.92 -21.76
CA PRO A 525 -7.20 -10.89 -22.88
C PRO A 525 -8.43 -11.76 -22.57
N GLN A 526 -9.57 -11.48 -23.21
CA GLN A 526 -10.79 -12.23 -22.97
C GLN A 526 -10.56 -13.73 -23.18
N ILE A 527 -10.77 -14.52 -22.12
CA ILE A 527 -10.68 -15.98 -22.12
C ILE A 527 -12.08 -16.51 -22.42
N LYS A 528 -12.20 -17.44 -23.37
CA LYS A 528 -13.50 -18.05 -23.72
C LYS A 528 -14.14 -18.67 -22.47
N ASP A 529 -15.44 -18.45 -22.27
CA ASP A 529 -16.26 -18.98 -21.16
C ASP A 529 -15.84 -18.54 -19.74
N VAL A 530 -14.83 -17.67 -19.62
CA VAL A 530 -14.35 -17.09 -18.36
C VAL A 530 -14.49 -15.57 -18.37
N GLY A 531 -14.10 -14.89 -19.45
CA GLY A 531 -14.12 -13.44 -19.56
C GLY A 531 -12.76 -12.78 -19.34
N ILE A 532 -12.76 -11.51 -18.95
CA ILE A 532 -11.55 -10.72 -18.68
C ILE A 532 -11.21 -10.83 -17.19
N LEU A 533 -9.94 -11.14 -16.88
CA LEU A 533 -9.46 -11.29 -15.51
C LEU A 533 -8.36 -10.28 -15.22
N ARG A 534 -8.46 -9.62 -14.07
CA ARG A 534 -7.39 -8.77 -13.53
C ARG A 534 -6.39 -9.63 -12.78
N THR A 535 -5.11 -9.40 -13.03
CA THR A 535 -3.99 -10.09 -12.36
C THR A 535 -3.13 -9.14 -11.53
N ARG A 536 -3.22 -7.82 -11.75
CA ARG A 536 -2.49 -6.79 -10.99
C ARG A 536 -3.42 -5.89 -10.18
N PHE A 537 -3.15 -5.79 -8.89
CA PHE A 537 -3.93 -5.03 -7.91
C PHE A 537 -3.02 -4.02 -7.20
N PRO A 538 -2.94 -2.77 -7.70
CA PRO A 538 -2.19 -1.70 -7.05
C PRO A 538 -2.79 -1.37 -5.69
N ILE A 539 -1.98 -1.47 -4.62
CA ILE A 539 -2.40 -1.25 -3.23
C ILE A 539 -1.56 -0.16 -2.54
N PHE A 540 -0.82 0.63 -3.33
CA PHE A 540 0.07 1.63 -2.79
C PHE A 540 -0.67 2.71 -1.98
N PRO A 541 -0.05 3.22 -0.92
CA PRO A 541 -0.54 4.39 -0.20
C PRO A 541 -0.22 5.68 -0.96
N VAL A 542 -0.96 6.75 -0.64
CA VAL A 542 -0.74 8.09 -1.22
C VAL A 542 -0.27 9.03 -0.13
N HIS A 543 0.81 9.78 -0.38
CA HIS A 543 1.44 10.65 0.63
C HIS A 543 0.43 11.63 1.25
N GLY A 544 -0.33 12.31 0.40
CA GLY A 544 -1.33 13.31 0.80
C GLY A 544 -2.45 12.77 1.69
N GLU A 545 -2.78 11.47 1.62
CA GLU A 545 -3.83 10.84 2.45
C GLU A 545 -3.49 10.88 3.95
N GLY A 546 -2.22 11.08 4.29
CA GLY A 546 -1.77 11.26 5.66
C GLY A 546 -2.08 12.61 6.28
N SER A 547 -2.30 13.64 5.47
CA SER A 547 -2.53 15.00 5.94
C SER A 547 -3.86 15.13 6.67
N SER A 548 -3.95 16.05 7.64
CA SER A 548 -5.21 16.34 8.34
C SER A 548 -6.32 16.77 7.37
N VAL A 549 -5.99 17.61 6.40
CA VAL A 549 -6.92 18.09 5.36
C VAL A 549 -7.48 16.91 4.56
N TRP A 550 -6.61 16.01 4.09
CA TRP A 550 -7.07 14.87 3.29
C TRP A 550 -7.90 13.89 4.12
N LYS A 551 -7.56 13.69 5.40
CA LYS A 551 -8.37 12.86 6.31
C LYS A 551 -9.79 13.42 6.46
N GLU A 552 -9.93 14.71 6.69
CA GLU A 552 -11.25 15.37 6.76
C GLU A 552 -12.00 15.31 5.42
N LEU A 553 -11.31 15.51 4.29
CA LEU A 553 -11.92 15.39 2.96
C LEU A 553 -12.39 13.95 2.65
N ASN A 554 -11.59 12.95 2.98
CA ASN A 554 -11.97 11.54 2.83
C ASN A 554 -13.13 11.18 3.76
N ALA A 555 -13.15 11.70 5.00
CA ALA A 555 -14.26 11.50 5.94
C ALA A 555 -15.55 12.16 5.41
N LEU A 556 -15.48 13.40 4.92
CA LEU A 556 -16.62 14.10 4.31
C LEU A 556 -17.14 13.35 3.08
N ARG A 557 -16.23 12.88 2.22
CA ARG A 557 -16.58 12.04 1.07
C ARG A 557 -17.31 10.77 1.51
N GLU A 558 -16.78 10.07 2.49
CA GLU A 558 -17.35 8.83 3.03
C GLU A 558 -18.77 9.06 3.61
N VAL A 559 -18.94 10.12 4.40
CA VAL A 559 -20.24 10.52 4.96
C VAL A 559 -21.24 10.87 3.86
N THR A 560 -20.81 11.59 2.82
CA THR A 560 -21.68 12.02 1.71
C THR A 560 -22.05 10.87 0.78
N MET A 561 -21.11 9.96 0.49
CA MET A 561 -21.33 8.86 -0.44
C MET A 561 -22.02 7.65 0.22
N ASN A 562 -21.91 7.51 1.55
CA ASN A 562 -22.50 6.43 2.33
C ASN A 562 -23.41 6.98 3.44
N GLU A 563 -24.29 7.94 3.09
CA GLU A 563 -25.14 8.66 4.03
C GLU A 563 -25.96 7.72 4.93
N GLU A 564 -26.53 6.64 4.39
CA GLU A 564 -27.31 5.68 5.19
C GLU A 564 -26.49 5.03 6.32
N ILE A 565 -25.22 4.70 6.04
CA ILE A 565 -24.30 4.07 7.01
C ILE A 565 -23.88 5.08 8.07
N TRP A 566 -23.67 6.33 7.67
CA TRP A 566 -23.12 7.40 8.51
C TRP A 566 -24.15 8.43 8.97
N LYS A 567 -25.46 8.16 8.83
CA LYS A 567 -26.56 9.09 9.15
C LYS A 567 -26.42 9.75 10.52
N ARG A 568 -25.95 9.00 11.52
CA ARG A 568 -25.69 9.47 12.89
C ARG A 568 -24.64 10.59 13.01
N MET A 569 -23.79 10.78 12.01
CA MET A 569 -22.77 11.84 11.99
C MET A 569 -23.36 13.20 11.61
N TYR A 570 -24.54 13.22 10.99
CA TYR A 570 -25.25 14.47 10.69
C TYR A 570 -25.91 15.02 11.95
N TRP A 571 -25.62 16.27 12.27
CA TRP A 571 -26.14 16.95 13.46
C TRP A 571 -27.67 17.08 13.44
N LYS A 572 -28.24 17.33 12.26
CA LYS A 572 -29.68 17.20 12.01
C LYS A 572 -29.89 15.83 11.36
N ASN A 573 -30.25 14.82 12.15
CA ASN A 573 -30.85 13.61 11.57
C ASN A 573 -32.05 14.08 10.74
N ALA A 574 -32.04 13.84 9.42
CA ALA A 574 -33.13 14.23 8.51
C ALA A 574 -34.51 13.61 8.85
N ASP A 575 -34.58 12.78 9.89
CA ASP A 575 -35.81 12.18 10.45
C ASP A 575 -36.30 12.88 11.74
N LEU A 576 -35.69 14.00 12.18
CA LEU A 576 -36.15 14.79 13.33
C LEU A 576 -37.33 15.71 12.96
N ASP A 577 -38.28 15.17 12.20
CA ASP A 577 -39.58 15.81 11.97
C ASP A 577 -40.57 15.17 12.94
N SER A 578 -40.88 15.85 14.06
CA SER A 578 -41.84 15.34 15.05
C SER A 578 -43.23 15.14 14.44
N SER A 579 -43.55 15.78 13.30
CA SER A 579 -44.83 15.59 12.61
C SER A 579 -45.06 14.18 12.05
N LYS A 580 -44.01 13.36 11.94
CA LYS A 580 -44.09 11.95 11.52
C LYS A 580 -44.37 10.97 12.66
N TYR A 581 -44.31 11.42 13.91
CA TYR A 581 -44.55 10.59 15.08
C TYR A 581 -45.90 10.94 15.71
N LYS A 582 -46.64 9.91 16.14
CA LYS A 582 -47.84 10.10 16.98
C LYS A 582 -47.47 9.91 18.44
N GLU A 583 -48.41 10.25 19.32
CA GLU A 583 -48.32 9.91 20.73
C GLU A 583 -48.15 8.39 20.89
N LEU A 584 -47.21 8.00 21.75
CA LEU A 584 -46.88 6.60 22.01
C LEU A 584 -47.26 6.28 23.45
N GLU A 585 -48.12 5.30 23.62
CA GLU A 585 -48.43 4.73 24.93
C GLU A 585 -47.75 3.37 25.09
N LEU A 586 -46.99 3.24 26.18
CA LEU A 586 -46.32 2.00 26.56
C LEU A 586 -46.95 1.41 27.81
N GLU A 587 -47.20 0.12 27.80
CA GLU A 587 -47.72 -0.66 28.91
C GLU A 587 -46.61 -1.52 29.53
N MET A 588 -46.55 -1.55 30.86
CA MET A 588 -45.68 -2.46 31.59
C MET A 588 -46.26 -3.88 31.60
N GLY A 589 -45.42 -4.92 31.73
CA GLY A 589 -45.94 -6.27 31.97
C GLY A 589 -46.71 -6.33 33.31
N TYR A 590 -47.59 -7.30 33.52
CA TYR A 590 -48.32 -7.42 34.79
C TYR A 590 -47.38 -7.56 35.99
N SER A 591 -47.75 -6.96 37.13
CA SER A 591 -47.04 -7.13 38.39
C SER A 591 -47.13 -8.59 38.88
N GLU A 592 -46.02 -9.13 39.36
CA GLU A 592 -45.91 -10.50 39.89
C GLU A 592 -45.59 -10.52 41.41
N SER A 593 -45.69 -9.37 42.07
CA SER A 593 -45.33 -9.25 43.49
C SER A 593 -46.43 -9.80 44.38
N THR A 594 -46.03 -10.46 45.47
CA THR A 594 -46.96 -10.90 46.54
C THR A 594 -47.41 -9.75 47.44
N LYS A 595 -46.83 -8.55 47.29
CA LYS A 595 -47.13 -7.37 48.12
C LYS A 595 -48.32 -6.55 47.63
N THR A 596 -48.76 -6.77 46.38
CA THR A 596 -49.84 -6.03 45.73
C THR A 596 -50.70 -6.99 44.90
N SER A 597 -51.97 -6.66 44.68
CA SER A 597 -52.77 -7.41 43.69
C SER A 597 -52.21 -7.19 42.28
N ARG A 598 -52.39 -8.16 41.39
CA ARG A 598 -51.92 -8.11 40.00
C ARG A 598 -52.49 -6.89 39.26
N HIS A 599 -51.62 -6.04 38.72
CA HIS A 599 -51.98 -4.83 37.99
C HIS A 599 -50.90 -4.44 36.97
N THR A 600 -51.12 -3.36 36.22
CA THR A 600 -50.16 -2.82 35.23
C THR A 600 -50.20 -1.29 35.24
N HIS A 601 -49.16 -0.67 34.68
CA HIS A 601 -49.09 0.77 34.50
C HIS A 601 -48.78 1.16 33.06
N TYR A 602 -49.16 2.38 32.71
CA TYR A 602 -48.95 2.97 31.39
C TYR A 602 -48.04 4.19 31.48
N VAL A 603 -47.35 4.48 30.37
CA VAL A 603 -46.55 5.69 30.18
C VAL A 603 -46.82 6.24 28.79
N THR A 604 -47.21 7.52 28.71
CA THR A 604 -47.42 8.22 27.45
C THR A 604 -46.25 9.14 27.11
N PHE A 605 -45.93 9.21 25.82
CA PHE A 605 -44.88 10.04 25.25
C PHE A 605 -45.43 10.91 24.11
N THR A 606 -45.12 12.20 24.14
CA THR A 606 -45.44 13.10 23.02
C THR A 606 -44.61 12.74 21.78
N PRO A 607 -45.02 13.16 20.57
CA PRO A 607 -44.24 12.95 19.34
C PRO A 607 -42.76 13.37 19.45
N GLU A 608 -42.48 14.49 20.11
CA GLU A 608 -41.11 14.98 20.36
C GLU A 608 -40.32 14.05 21.28
N GLU A 609 -40.98 13.49 22.30
CA GLU A 609 -40.36 12.56 23.24
C GLU A 609 -40.13 11.17 22.61
N VAL A 610 -41.03 10.73 21.72
CA VAL A 610 -40.82 9.52 20.90
C VAL A 610 -39.59 9.67 20.03
N LEU A 611 -39.41 10.86 19.44
CA LEU A 611 -38.24 11.19 18.66
C LEU A 611 -36.95 11.14 19.49
N GLN A 612 -36.97 11.69 20.72
CA GLN A 612 -35.84 11.63 21.64
C GLN A 612 -35.50 10.19 22.06
N LEU A 613 -36.51 9.38 22.38
CA LEU A 613 -36.35 7.96 22.72
C LEU A 613 -35.71 7.17 21.58
N ARG A 614 -36.18 7.38 20.34
CA ARG A 614 -35.61 6.75 19.14
C ARG A 614 -34.23 7.30 18.78
N GLY A 615 -33.94 8.54 19.19
CA GLY A 615 -32.64 9.20 19.13
C GLY A 615 -31.66 8.77 20.22
N TYR A 616 -31.92 7.66 20.93
CA TYR A 616 -31.06 7.09 21.98
C TYR A 616 -30.97 7.92 23.26
N VAL A 617 -31.85 8.88 23.47
CA VAL A 617 -31.94 9.65 24.71
C VAL A 617 -32.92 8.93 25.65
N PRO A 618 -32.47 8.36 26.79
CA PRO A 618 -33.39 7.75 27.74
C PRO A 618 -34.22 8.82 28.45
N LEU A 619 -35.53 8.63 28.52
CA LEU A 619 -36.47 9.56 29.16
C LEU A 619 -36.99 9.02 30.48
N THR A 620 -37.19 9.91 31.44
CA THR A 620 -37.79 9.57 32.74
C THR A 620 -39.24 10.04 32.76
N LYS A 621 -40.16 9.13 33.09
CA LYS A 621 -41.60 9.40 33.18
C LYS A 621 -42.18 8.84 34.48
N MET A 622 -43.26 9.45 34.93
CA MET A 622 -44.13 8.85 35.92
C MET A 622 -45.12 7.94 35.22
N THR A 623 -45.31 6.74 35.75
CA THR A 623 -46.35 5.83 35.26
C THR A 623 -47.72 6.25 35.78
N THR A 624 -48.81 5.76 35.16
CA THR A 624 -50.17 5.92 35.68
C THR A 624 -50.32 5.32 37.07
N GLN A 625 -51.23 5.85 37.88
CA GLN A 625 -51.55 5.24 39.18
C GLN A 625 -52.38 3.98 38.96
N ALA A 626 -51.92 2.85 39.50
CA ALA A 626 -52.67 1.61 39.55
C ALA A 626 -52.41 0.94 40.89
N ASN A 627 -53.45 0.30 41.44
CA ASN A 627 -53.38 -0.36 42.74
C ASN A 627 -52.76 0.50 43.86
N GLY A 628 -53.14 1.78 43.90
CA GLY A 628 -52.73 2.73 44.94
C GLY A 628 -51.34 3.36 44.76
N HIS A 629 -50.55 3.03 43.73
CA HIS A 629 -49.20 3.60 43.55
C HIS A 629 -48.82 3.83 42.07
N SER A 630 -47.66 4.45 41.86
CA SER A 630 -47.06 4.77 40.55
C SER A 630 -45.54 4.69 40.66
N HIS A 631 -44.85 4.56 39.54
CA HIS A 631 -43.39 4.49 39.49
C HIS A 631 -42.79 5.65 38.72
N GLN A 632 -41.57 6.05 39.10
CA GLN A 632 -40.71 6.85 38.25
C GLN A 632 -39.79 5.94 37.43
N VAL A 633 -40.08 5.79 36.13
CA VAL A 633 -39.35 4.89 35.24
C VAL A 633 -38.47 5.65 34.25
N ARG A 634 -37.23 5.18 34.07
CA ARG A 634 -36.33 5.68 33.01
C ARG A 634 -36.27 4.67 31.87
N ILE A 635 -36.77 5.06 30.70
CA ILE A 635 -37.00 4.19 29.54
C ILE A 635 -36.02 4.53 28.43
N ARG A 636 -35.50 3.50 27.73
CA ARG A 636 -34.72 3.65 26.49
C ARG A 636 -35.26 2.74 25.38
N TYR A 637 -35.05 3.14 24.13
CA TYR A 637 -35.35 2.30 22.98
C TYR A 637 -34.12 1.48 22.55
N LEU A 638 -34.27 0.16 22.42
CA LEU A 638 -33.22 -0.75 21.97
C LEU A 638 -33.43 -1.14 20.50
N TRP A 639 -32.79 -0.41 19.59
CA TRP A 639 -32.99 -0.57 18.13
C TRP A 639 -32.71 -1.98 17.59
N TRP A 640 -31.72 -2.69 18.15
CA TRP A 640 -31.31 -4.01 17.65
C TRP A 640 -32.36 -5.11 17.89
N ILE A 641 -33.23 -4.93 18.90
CA ILE A 641 -34.35 -5.85 19.20
C ILE A 641 -35.72 -5.18 19.08
N LYS A 642 -35.76 -3.89 18.72
CA LYS A 642 -36.96 -3.06 18.59
C LYS A 642 -37.88 -3.11 19.82
N LYS A 643 -37.30 -3.01 21.04
CA LYS A 643 -38.04 -3.03 22.32
C LYS A 643 -37.74 -1.80 23.18
N TYR A 644 -38.70 -1.43 24.03
CA TYR A 644 -38.57 -0.40 25.05
C TYR A 644 -38.15 -1.03 26.38
N ASP A 645 -37.02 -0.58 26.92
CA ASP A 645 -36.35 -1.16 28.10
C ASP A 645 -36.41 -0.17 29.26
N VAL A 646 -36.97 -0.60 30.40
CA VAL A 646 -36.93 0.15 31.66
C VAL A 646 -35.54 -0.05 32.29
N GLN A 647 -34.74 1.02 32.34
CA GLN A 647 -33.39 1.00 32.92
C GLN A 647 -33.40 1.20 34.43
N TYR A 648 -34.22 2.13 34.91
CA TYR A 648 -34.34 2.49 36.32
C TYR A 648 -35.81 2.57 36.70
N CYS A 649 -36.09 2.22 37.94
CA CYS A 649 -37.40 2.42 38.56
C CYS A 649 -37.20 2.97 39.97
N ASP A 650 -37.89 4.04 40.31
CA ASP A 650 -37.87 4.70 41.62
C ASP A 650 -36.47 5.04 42.14
N GLY A 651 -35.58 5.46 41.23
CA GLY A 651 -34.22 5.87 41.56
C GLY A 651 -33.21 4.72 41.73
N PHE A 652 -33.63 3.46 41.64
CA PHE A 652 -32.74 2.30 41.81
C PHE A 652 -32.38 1.62 40.46
N PRO A 653 -31.11 1.24 40.24
CA PRO A 653 -30.73 0.39 39.13
C PRO A 653 -31.28 -1.01 39.34
N ASN A 654 -32.25 -1.41 38.52
CA ASN A 654 -32.76 -2.78 38.57
C ASN A 654 -31.88 -3.67 37.67
N THR A 655 -31.29 -4.73 38.23
CA THR A 655 -30.55 -5.75 37.48
C THR A 655 -31.43 -7.02 37.39
N GLY A 656 -31.65 -7.54 36.18
CA GLY A 656 -32.49 -8.74 35.95
C GLY A 656 -33.60 -8.57 34.92
N SER A 657 -34.49 -9.56 34.83
CA SER A 657 -35.65 -9.60 33.93
C SER A 657 -36.87 -8.84 34.47
N LYS A 658 -36.90 -8.56 35.77
CA LYS A 658 -37.96 -7.81 36.46
C LYS A 658 -37.49 -6.43 36.91
N ARG A 659 -38.44 -5.52 37.10
CA ARG A 659 -38.27 -4.09 37.39
C ARG A 659 -39.24 -3.65 38.46
N CYS A 660 -38.87 -2.56 39.15
CA CYS A 660 -39.67 -1.94 40.21
C CYS A 660 -39.85 -2.88 41.43
N TRP A 661 -40.28 -2.32 42.56
CA TRP A 661 -40.41 -3.08 43.81
C TRP A 661 -41.57 -4.08 43.78
N ASP A 662 -42.52 -3.90 42.87
CA ASP A 662 -43.70 -4.72 42.63
C ASP A 662 -43.57 -5.63 41.39
N THR A 663 -42.36 -5.73 40.84
CA THR A 663 -41.89 -6.80 39.92
C THR A 663 -42.60 -6.86 38.56
N HIS A 664 -42.56 -5.77 37.80
CA HIS A 664 -42.94 -5.72 36.39
C HIS A 664 -41.87 -6.30 35.46
N ASP A 665 -42.25 -6.65 34.23
CA ASP A 665 -41.29 -7.04 33.19
C ASP A 665 -40.36 -5.88 32.79
N ARG A 666 -39.13 -6.24 32.40
CA ARG A 666 -38.12 -5.31 31.89
C ARG A 666 -38.52 -4.58 30.60
N PHE A 667 -39.29 -5.25 29.74
CA PHE A 667 -39.69 -4.70 28.45
C PHE A 667 -41.14 -4.26 28.49
N MET A 668 -41.39 -3.07 27.94
CA MET A 668 -42.75 -2.55 27.80
C MET A 668 -43.34 -2.93 26.45
N ALA A 669 -44.66 -3.14 26.42
CA ALA A 669 -45.45 -3.36 25.23
C ALA A 669 -45.96 -2.03 24.67
N VAL A 670 -46.13 -1.94 23.35
CA VAL A 670 -46.72 -0.77 22.69
C VAL A 670 -48.24 -0.96 22.66
N VAL A 671 -48.99 0.00 23.21
CA VAL A 671 -50.46 -0.02 23.23
C VAL A 671 -51.02 0.74 22.04
N THR A 672 -50.48 1.94 21.77
CA THR A 672 -50.85 2.81 20.65
C THR A 672 -49.60 3.38 19.98
N GLN A 673 -49.59 3.49 18.64
CA GLN A 673 -48.48 4.06 17.84
C GLN A 673 -48.97 4.82 16.61
#